data_AF-A0AAN7CIQ2-F1
#
_entry.id   AF-A0AAN7CIQ2-F1
#
_cell.length_a   1.000
_cell.length_b   1.000
_cell.length_c   1.000
_cell.angle_alpha   90.00
_cell.angle_beta   90.00
_cell.angle_gamma   90.00
#
_symmetry.space_group_name_H-M   'P 1'
#
loop_
_entity.id
_entity.type
_entity.pdbx_description
1 polymer ?
#
loop_
_entity_poly.entity_id
_entity_poly.type
_entity_poly.pdbx_seq_one_letter_code
_entity_poly.pdbx_strand_id
1 'polypeptide(L)'
;MVADALIYHPAVSHYLKYVATTVGRDKLLRTLQYFARFYAWYLLRTNHPQATIQPWETMKKQFGLVRKVLRAGKNVEHFKAAAVAADAKTMDPVLRYTTVGRQLGYAGYLTMDLLTLLDATGIKKSPNAKRFQQEAYRFWAVGLACSVLCQLYTQYQLREREARVDRKEGEGVLESKRIAMERTASRLQLTSDLCDLTVPLSALNWVAFDDGIVGLAGTLSSLIGVYLQWKKTALLASCDIWPPQRTSVSTQTRQRKITSQPFFTMQKVLSINRYTGIDQRSSIGTPDHPLVNDTNPPTIADLHNAFMSYGVPLAVNAARKALTEARVDAGQVTHMVSTTCTNSANPGYDHFVAKELGLSPNLEKVLLHGVGCSGGLAALRTAASLCLGHTMRRKPARILIVALEISTTLVRSELESINALQETRIGVALFSDCAGALVLSNNIPSQDPETPPPPPPIYTLLGWHHHTIPETESDLGFDVDPLGWKVVLSPRVPALAQSVLSSTFASLMSSVAPLHGTYQAPADFDWAMHPGGATILSGAEKALGITPEHMRASYDTYINHGNSSSATILSVLDRLRMEDMDALAPGAKVKEYVVGCAFGPGISVEMCLLRRNLAGLKSPRPGMETPPETESEGGVASEDGDGDTGSEAEQRWQGGGDGTQSVERERRSVEEVFISQALEGVELD
;
A
#
# COMPACT_ATOMS: atom_id res chain seq x y z
N MET A 1 31.86 11.69 -1.47
CA MET A 1 31.46 10.82 -2.61
C MET A 1 31.03 9.42 -2.19
N VAL A 2 31.89 8.54 -1.63
CA VAL A 2 31.46 7.19 -1.17
C VAL A 2 30.55 7.25 0.07
N ALA A 3 30.84 8.15 1.01
CA ALA A 3 30.02 8.33 2.21
C ALA A 3 28.60 8.85 1.88
N ASP A 4 28.46 9.83 0.97
CA ASP A 4 27.14 10.34 0.56
C ASP A 4 26.29 9.27 -0.13
N ALA A 5 26.90 8.46 -1.01
CA ALA A 5 26.20 7.37 -1.68
C ALA A 5 25.66 6.33 -0.69
N LEU A 6 26.39 6.07 0.40
CA LEU A 6 25.95 5.17 1.47
C LEU A 6 24.90 5.83 2.37
N ILE A 7 25.10 7.10 2.76
CA ILE A 7 24.21 7.85 3.66
C ILE A 7 22.82 8.05 3.05
N TYR A 8 22.74 8.36 1.76
CA TYR A 8 21.47 8.58 1.05
C TYR A 8 20.91 7.32 0.39
N HIS A 9 21.52 6.15 0.62
CA HIS A 9 21.03 4.90 0.04
C HIS A 9 19.61 4.57 0.56
N PRO A 10 18.64 4.19 -0.29
CA PRO A 10 17.28 3.85 0.14
C PRO A 10 17.25 2.75 1.22
N ALA A 11 18.18 1.79 1.15
CA ALA A 11 18.31 0.75 2.17
C ALA A 11 18.77 1.30 3.53
N VAL A 12 19.59 2.37 3.57
CA VAL A 12 19.99 3.02 4.83
C VAL A 12 18.81 3.79 5.42
N SER A 13 18.05 4.52 4.60
CA SER A 13 16.81 5.17 5.05
C SER A 13 15.77 4.17 5.57
N HIS A 14 15.61 3.04 4.87
CA HIS A 14 14.71 1.96 5.28
C HIS A 14 15.20 1.27 6.56
N TYR A 15 16.50 0.99 6.66
CA TYR A 15 17.13 0.49 7.87
C TYR A 15 16.91 1.44 9.05
N LEU A 16 17.14 2.74 8.87
CA LEU A 16 16.91 3.77 9.90
C LEU A 16 15.44 3.78 10.36
N LYS A 17 14.48 3.74 9.43
CA LYS A 17 13.04 3.61 9.75
C LYS A 17 12.76 2.32 10.53
N TYR A 18 13.39 1.21 10.16
CA TYR A 18 13.25 -0.07 10.86
C TYR A 18 13.80 -0.02 12.30
N VAL A 19 15.05 0.42 12.46
CA VAL A 19 15.71 0.50 13.79
C VAL A 19 15.19 1.67 14.62
N ALA A 20 14.49 2.65 14.07
CA ALA A 20 13.82 3.68 14.84
C ALA A 20 12.66 3.12 15.70
N THR A 21 12.10 1.96 15.32
CA THR A 21 11.00 1.33 16.07
C THR A 21 11.52 0.43 17.20
N THR A 22 10.86 0.49 18.37
CA THR A 22 11.15 -0.43 19.48
C THR A 22 10.91 -1.90 19.10
N VAL A 23 9.94 -2.14 18.20
CA VAL A 23 9.63 -3.47 17.67
C VAL A 23 10.75 -3.99 16.76
N GLY A 24 11.26 -3.18 15.83
CA GLY A 24 12.38 -3.57 14.96
C GLY A 24 13.63 -3.93 15.75
N ARG A 25 13.98 -3.10 16.76
CA ARG A 25 15.10 -3.40 17.68
C ARG A 25 14.90 -4.70 18.46
N ASP A 26 13.71 -4.92 19.04
CA ASP A 26 13.41 -6.17 19.77
C ASP A 26 13.52 -7.41 18.86
N LYS A 27 13.05 -7.35 17.61
CA LYS A 27 13.14 -8.47 16.66
C LYS A 27 14.58 -8.79 16.27
N LEU A 28 15.43 -7.80 16.00
CA LEU A 28 16.86 -8.03 15.75
C LEU A 28 17.56 -8.66 16.95
N LEU A 29 17.36 -8.09 18.14
CA LEU A 29 17.96 -8.62 19.37
C LEU A 29 17.46 -10.04 19.66
N ARG A 30 16.20 -10.35 19.33
CA ARG A 30 15.64 -11.70 19.47
C ARG A 30 16.38 -12.69 18.57
N THR A 31 16.60 -12.34 17.30
CA THR A 31 17.34 -13.18 16.35
C THR A 31 18.74 -13.47 16.86
N LEU A 32 19.48 -12.44 17.27
CA LEU A 32 20.82 -12.61 17.81
C LEU A 32 20.84 -13.44 19.09
N GLN A 33 19.86 -13.26 19.98
CA GLN A 33 19.74 -14.04 21.21
C GLN A 33 19.55 -15.54 20.93
N TYR A 34 18.63 -15.91 20.04
CA TYR A 34 18.35 -17.32 19.75
C TYR A 34 19.45 -17.97 18.91
N PHE A 35 20.07 -17.23 17.99
CA PHE A 35 21.25 -17.68 17.27
C PHE A 35 22.40 -17.95 18.25
N ALA A 36 22.65 -17.05 19.20
CA ALA A 36 23.66 -17.24 20.24
C ALA A 36 23.36 -18.48 21.11
N ARG A 37 22.09 -18.77 21.41
CA ARG A 37 21.68 -20.00 22.12
C ARG A 37 22.02 -21.25 21.32
N PHE A 38 21.69 -21.29 20.03
CA PHE A 38 22.03 -22.41 19.16
C PHE A 38 23.55 -22.58 19.05
N TYR A 39 24.28 -21.50 18.79
CA TYR A 39 25.71 -21.57 18.52
C TYR A 39 26.52 -21.95 19.77
N ALA A 40 26.12 -21.46 20.96
CA ALA A 40 26.70 -21.91 22.23
C ALA A 40 26.52 -23.42 22.44
N TRP A 41 25.32 -23.95 22.13
CA TRP A 41 25.05 -25.38 22.19
C TRP A 41 25.86 -26.17 21.17
N TYR A 42 25.98 -25.66 19.93
CA TYR A 42 26.76 -26.29 18.87
C TYR A 42 28.23 -26.42 19.28
N LEU A 43 28.84 -25.32 19.75
CA LEU A 43 30.22 -25.31 20.21
C LEU A 43 30.47 -26.27 21.39
N LEU A 44 29.50 -26.39 22.31
CA LEU A 44 29.56 -27.34 23.41
C LEU A 44 29.53 -28.80 22.89
N ARG A 45 28.70 -29.08 21.88
CA ARG A 45 28.58 -30.42 21.28
C ARG A 45 29.78 -30.82 20.42
N THR A 46 30.46 -29.85 19.82
CA THR A 46 31.70 -30.08 19.04
C THR A 46 32.98 -29.93 19.89
N ASN A 47 32.87 -29.99 21.23
CA ASN A 47 33.99 -29.99 22.18
C ASN A 47 34.96 -28.80 22.08
N HIS A 48 34.47 -27.60 21.72
CA HIS A 48 35.31 -26.41 21.76
C HIS A 48 35.60 -25.95 23.20
N PRO A 49 36.71 -25.21 23.43
CA PRO A 49 37.05 -24.67 24.75
C PRO A 49 35.98 -23.74 25.33
N GLN A 50 35.83 -23.72 26.66
CA GLN A 50 34.89 -22.81 27.34
C GLN A 50 35.08 -21.32 26.98
N ALA A 51 36.31 -20.92 26.65
CA ALA A 51 36.63 -19.56 26.20
C ALA A 51 35.88 -19.15 24.93
N THR A 52 35.54 -20.08 24.03
CA THR A 52 34.77 -19.78 22.80
C THR A 52 33.26 -19.82 23.03
N ILE A 53 32.78 -20.52 24.07
CA ILE A 53 31.35 -20.66 24.40
C ILE A 53 30.84 -19.45 25.21
N GLN A 54 31.64 -18.98 26.19
CA GLN A 54 31.22 -17.91 27.11
C GLN A 54 30.73 -16.60 26.45
N PRO A 55 31.33 -16.11 25.35
CA PRO A 55 30.82 -14.91 24.66
C PRO A 55 29.37 -15.06 24.18
N TRP A 56 29.01 -16.24 23.65
CA TRP A 56 27.67 -16.53 23.15
C TRP A 56 26.65 -16.72 24.28
N GLU A 57 27.04 -17.37 25.37
CA GLU A 57 26.23 -17.45 26.59
C GLU A 57 25.97 -16.05 27.18
N THR A 58 26.98 -15.19 27.17
CA THR A 58 26.86 -13.80 27.61
C THR A 58 25.92 -13.03 26.70
N MET A 59 26.08 -13.13 25.38
CA MET A 59 25.21 -12.49 24.39
C MET A 59 23.75 -12.92 24.56
N LYS A 60 23.50 -14.23 24.69
CA LYS A 60 22.17 -14.81 24.96
C LYS A 60 21.54 -14.17 26.20
N LYS A 61 22.30 -14.08 27.30
CA LYS A 61 21.81 -13.52 28.57
C LYS A 61 21.54 -12.01 28.48
N GLN A 62 22.48 -11.23 27.93
CA GLN A 62 22.37 -9.78 27.87
C GLN A 62 21.26 -9.33 26.91
N PHE A 63 21.16 -9.91 25.72
CA PHE A 63 20.08 -9.58 24.79
C PHE A 63 18.72 -10.02 25.32
N GLY A 64 18.64 -11.15 26.03
CA GLY A 64 17.42 -11.53 26.75
C GLY A 64 16.97 -10.47 27.77
N LEU A 65 17.91 -9.89 28.52
CA LEU A 65 17.62 -8.83 29.48
C LEU A 65 17.17 -7.53 28.81
N VAL A 66 17.90 -7.07 27.78
CA VAL A 66 17.55 -5.84 27.03
C VAL A 66 16.15 -5.96 26.42
N ARG A 67 15.82 -7.11 25.84
CA ARG A 67 14.48 -7.36 25.30
C ARG A 67 13.39 -7.36 26.34
N LYS A 68 13.66 -7.85 27.55
CA LYS A 68 12.71 -7.75 28.67
C LYS A 68 12.39 -6.29 28.99
N VAL A 69 13.40 -5.42 28.98
CA VAL A 69 13.21 -3.96 29.15
C VAL A 69 12.40 -3.36 27.98
N LEU A 70 12.75 -3.68 26.73
CA LEU A 70 12.05 -3.15 25.53
C LEU A 70 10.57 -3.58 25.44
N ARG A 71 10.17 -4.64 26.16
CA ARG A 71 8.78 -5.14 26.20
C ARG A 71 8.00 -4.64 27.41
N ALA A 72 8.61 -3.90 28.34
CA ALA A 72 7.91 -3.34 29.49
C ALA A 72 6.73 -2.47 29.03
N GLY A 73 5.55 -2.69 29.62
CA GLY A 73 4.31 -1.99 29.27
C GLY A 73 3.53 -2.55 28.08
N LYS A 74 4.12 -3.45 27.26
CA LYS A 74 3.39 -4.06 26.12
C LYS A 74 2.21 -4.93 26.52
N ASN A 75 2.14 -5.39 27.78
CA ASN A 75 0.99 -6.13 28.29
C ASN A 75 -0.33 -5.35 28.16
N VAL A 76 -0.29 -4.01 28.30
CA VAL A 76 -1.48 -3.15 28.16
C VAL A 76 -2.06 -3.19 26.74
N GLU A 77 -1.18 -3.24 25.73
CA GLU A 77 -1.58 -3.36 24.33
C GLU A 77 -2.37 -4.67 24.09
N HIS A 78 -1.90 -5.77 24.67
CA HIS A 78 -2.56 -7.07 24.56
C HIS A 78 -3.88 -7.13 25.35
N PHE A 79 -3.99 -6.50 26.53
CA PHE A 79 -5.27 -6.38 27.23
C PHE A 79 -6.30 -5.60 26.41
N LYS A 80 -5.90 -4.47 25.82
CA LYS A 80 -6.77 -3.68 24.92
C LYS A 80 -7.18 -4.52 23.70
N ALA A 81 -6.24 -5.22 23.09
CA ALA A 81 -6.53 -6.08 21.93
C ALA A 81 -7.49 -7.24 22.27
N ALA A 82 -7.36 -7.82 23.46
CA ALA A 82 -8.30 -8.83 23.95
C ALA A 82 -9.72 -8.26 24.13
N ALA A 83 -9.85 -7.07 24.73
CA ALA A 83 -11.15 -6.41 24.90
C ALA A 83 -11.80 -6.08 23.54
N VAL A 84 -11.03 -5.52 22.61
CA VAL A 84 -11.51 -5.22 21.25
C VAL A 84 -11.96 -6.49 20.52
N ALA A 85 -11.23 -7.58 20.64
CA ALA A 85 -11.64 -8.86 20.05
C ALA A 85 -12.91 -9.41 20.70
N ALA A 86 -13.06 -9.29 22.02
CA ALA A 86 -14.26 -9.73 22.73
C ALA A 86 -15.51 -8.94 22.29
N ASP A 87 -15.37 -7.65 22.04
CA ASP A 87 -16.46 -6.76 21.60
C ASP A 87 -16.85 -6.94 20.13
N ALA A 88 -16.05 -7.65 19.33
CA ALA A 88 -16.30 -7.90 17.91
C ALA A 88 -17.41 -8.94 17.69
N LYS A 89 -18.67 -8.54 17.95
CA LYS A 89 -19.86 -9.42 17.84
C LYS A 89 -20.12 -9.96 16.42
N THR A 90 -19.60 -9.29 15.39
CA THR A 90 -19.70 -9.71 13.98
C THR A 90 -18.58 -10.65 13.55
N MET A 91 -17.59 -10.92 14.40
CA MET A 91 -16.51 -11.85 14.11
C MET A 91 -17.00 -13.28 14.32
N ASP A 92 -16.51 -14.20 13.49
CA ASP A 92 -16.75 -15.63 13.68
C ASP A 92 -16.42 -16.04 15.14
N PRO A 93 -17.31 -16.79 15.83
CA PRO A 93 -17.13 -17.12 17.24
C PRO A 93 -15.81 -17.83 17.54
N VAL A 94 -15.36 -18.75 16.67
CA VAL A 94 -14.12 -19.51 16.85
C VAL A 94 -12.92 -18.58 16.74
N LEU A 95 -12.87 -17.75 15.71
CA LEU A 95 -11.82 -16.73 15.56
C LEU A 95 -11.81 -15.73 16.72
N ARG A 96 -12.99 -15.35 17.20
CA ARG A 96 -13.15 -14.42 18.32
C ARG A 96 -12.55 -14.99 19.60
N TYR A 97 -12.98 -16.18 20.01
CA TYR A 97 -12.51 -16.79 21.26
C TYR A 97 -11.02 -17.15 21.22
N THR A 98 -10.54 -17.67 20.09
CA THR A 98 -9.11 -17.97 19.92
C THR A 98 -8.26 -16.69 19.90
N THR A 99 -8.74 -15.60 19.30
CA THR A 99 -8.06 -14.30 19.36
C THR A 99 -8.02 -13.73 20.77
N VAL A 100 -9.13 -13.77 21.50
CA VAL A 100 -9.17 -13.33 22.92
C VAL A 100 -8.19 -14.15 23.76
N GLY A 101 -8.23 -15.49 23.65
CA GLY A 101 -7.33 -16.39 24.36
C GLY A 101 -5.85 -16.12 24.06
N ARG A 102 -5.52 -15.91 22.77
CA ARG A 102 -4.16 -15.53 22.33
C ARG A 102 -3.70 -14.24 23.01
N GLN A 103 -4.52 -13.19 22.96
CA GLN A 103 -4.15 -11.88 23.49
C GLN A 103 -4.05 -11.89 25.02
N LEU A 104 -4.95 -12.58 25.72
CA LEU A 104 -4.86 -12.75 27.18
C LEU A 104 -3.64 -13.57 27.59
N GLY A 105 -3.29 -14.62 26.84
CA GLY A 105 -2.06 -15.38 27.05
C GLY A 105 -0.81 -14.51 26.91
N TYR A 106 -0.73 -13.67 25.89
CA TYR A 106 0.40 -12.74 25.72
C TYR A 106 0.43 -11.64 26.80
N ALA A 107 -0.73 -11.11 27.19
CA ALA A 107 -0.82 -10.14 28.28
C ALA A 107 -0.36 -10.73 29.61
N GLY A 108 -0.78 -11.96 29.92
CA GLY A 108 -0.36 -12.71 31.10
C GLY A 108 1.14 -13.01 31.09
N TYR A 109 1.68 -13.47 29.96
CA TYR A 109 3.11 -13.70 29.79
C TYR A 109 3.91 -12.43 30.08
N LEU A 110 3.58 -11.32 29.42
CA LEU A 110 4.33 -10.07 29.57
C LEU A 110 4.18 -9.46 30.97
N THR A 111 3.03 -9.64 31.61
CA THR A 111 2.82 -9.17 32.99
C THR A 111 3.70 -9.95 33.97
N MET A 112 3.72 -11.28 33.87
CA MET A 112 4.58 -12.12 34.73
C MET A 112 6.07 -11.92 34.41
N ASP A 113 6.43 -11.77 33.13
CA ASP A 113 7.80 -11.48 32.69
C ASP A 113 8.28 -10.12 33.24
N LEU A 114 7.40 -9.11 33.29
CA LEU A 114 7.70 -7.79 33.87
C LEU A 114 7.95 -7.86 35.38
N LEU A 115 7.20 -8.69 36.12
CA LEU A 115 7.41 -8.87 37.57
C LEU A 115 8.80 -9.44 37.91
N THR A 116 9.45 -10.11 36.96
CA THR A 116 10.81 -10.64 37.11
C THR A 116 11.90 -9.66 36.69
N LEU A 117 11.56 -8.48 36.14
CA LEU A 117 12.55 -7.53 35.61
C LEU A 117 13.51 -7.00 36.69
N LEU A 118 12.99 -6.65 37.87
CA LEU A 118 13.82 -6.16 38.98
C LEU A 118 14.79 -7.23 39.51
N ASP A 119 14.39 -8.51 39.46
CA ASP A 119 15.25 -9.62 39.86
C ASP A 119 16.34 -9.89 38.80
N ALA A 120 15.95 -9.87 37.52
CA ALA A 120 16.81 -10.11 36.37
C ALA A 120 17.86 -9.00 36.18
N THR A 121 17.52 -7.76 36.53
CA THR A 121 18.45 -6.61 36.53
C THR A 121 19.33 -6.54 37.79
N GLY A 122 19.03 -7.33 38.82
CA GLY A 122 19.76 -7.31 40.08
C GLY A 122 19.41 -6.15 41.02
N ILE A 123 18.42 -5.32 40.67
CA ILE A 123 17.98 -4.18 41.49
C ILE A 123 17.31 -4.66 42.78
N LYS A 124 16.43 -5.64 42.68
CA LYS A 124 15.75 -6.23 43.86
C LYS A 124 15.51 -7.71 43.62
N LYS A 125 16.17 -8.56 44.40
CA LYS A 125 15.96 -10.01 44.36
C LYS A 125 14.58 -10.37 44.87
N SER A 126 13.90 -11.26 44.16
CA SER A 126 12.56 -11.72 44.50
C SER A 126 12.56 -13.24 44.73
N PRO A 127 12.11 -13.73 45.90
CA PRO A 127 12.03 -15.17 46.17
C PRO A 127 11.06 -15.88 45.21
N ASN A 128 10.10 -15.13 44.65
CA ASN A 128 9.08 -15.66 43.74
C ASN A 128 9.47 -15.55 42.25
N ALA A 129 10.67 -15.06 41.91
CA ALA A 129 11.07 -14.84 40.52
C ALA A 129 10.97 -16.10 39.65
N LYS A 130 11.40 -17.25 40.19
CA LYS A 130 11.31 -18.54 39.49
C LYS A 130 9.85 -18.96 39.23
N ARG A 131 8.96 -18.72 40.20
CA ARG A 131 7.52 -19.01 40.08
C ARG A 131 6.88 -18.10 39.02
N PHE A 132 7.14 -16.80 39.06
CA PHE A 132 6.63 -15.87 38.05
C PHE A 132 7.11 -16.22 36.64
N GLN A 133 8.38 -16.63 36.50
CA GLN A 133 8.90 -17.07 35.20
C GLN A 133 8.20 -18.35 34.69
N GLN A 134 7.91 -19.31 35.58
CA GLN A 134 7.15 -20.52 35.20
C GLN A 134 5.72 -20.19 34.78
N GLU A 135 5.02 -19.33 35.53
CA GLU A 135 3.67 -18.89 35.13
C GLU A 135 3.70 -18.10 33.82
N ALA A 136 4.72 -17.28 33.59
CA ALA A 136 4.91 -16.59 32.32
C ALA A 136 4.96 -17.58 31.15
N TYR A 137 5.74 -18.66 31.26
CA TYR A 137 5.81 -19.69 30.22
C TYR A 137 4.47 -20.42 30.00
N ARG A 138 3.67 -20.65 31.06
CA ARG A 138 2.32 -21.23 30.92
C ARG A 138 1.39 -20.32 30.13
N PHE A 139 1.35 -19.03 30.48
CA PHE A 139 0.56 -18.04 29.74
C PHE A 139 1.01 -17.93 28.28
N TRP A 140 2.32 -17.99 28.02
CA TRP A 140 2.84 -17.95 26.66
C TRP A 140 2.45 -19.20 25.86
N ALA A 141 2.53 -20.40 26.47
CA ALA A 141 2.08 -21.65 25.85
C ALA A 141 0.58 -21.59 25.48
N VAL A 142 -0.28 -21.10 26.39
CA VAL A 142 -1.71 -20.92 26.12
C VAL A 142 -1.92 -19.93 24.97
N GLY A 143 -1.22 -18.80 24.98
CA GLY A 143 -1.32 -17.80 23.92
C GLY A 143 -0.95 -18.36 22.54
N LEU A 144 0.15 -19.13 22.47
CA LEU A 144 0.59 -19.81 21.24
C LEU A 144 -0.38 -20.90 20.80
N ALA A 145 -0.90 -21.72 21.71
CA ALA A 145 -1.88 -22.75 21.38
C ALA A 145 -3.17 -22.13 20.77
N CYS A 146 -3.68 -21.05 21.37
CA CYS A 146 -4.79 -20.30 20.80
C CYS A 146 -4.46 -19.69 19.43
N SER A 147 -3.22 -19.22 19.24
CA SER A 147 -2.76 -18.70 17.94
C SER A 147 -2.74 -19.79 16.87
N VAL A 148 -2.17 -20.96 17.17
CA VAL A 148 -2.14 -22.11 16.27
C VAL A 148 -3.56 -22.54 15.88
N LEU A 149 -4.47 -22.67 16.85
CA LEU A 149 -5.87 -23.00 16.59
C LEU A 149 -6.55 -21.94 15.70
N CYS A 150 -6.31 -20.66 15.95
CA CYS A 150 -6.81 -19.56 15.13
C CYS A 150 -6.31 -19.66 13.68
N GLN A 151 -5.02 -19.95 13.47
CA GLN A 151 -4.43 -20.06 12.13
C GLN A 151 -4.92 -21.30 11.38
N LEU A 152 -5.05 -22.45 12.05
CA LEU A 152 -5.62 -23.65 11.44
C LEU A 152 -7.06 -23.44 10.99
N TYR A 153 -7.87 -22.78 11.83
CA TYR A 153 -9.24 -22.44 11.48
C TYR A 153 -9.32 -21.39 10.35
N THR A 154 -8.41 -20.42 10.34
CA THR A 154 -8.30 -19.45 9.22
C THR A 154 -7.97 -20.17 7.91
N GLN A 155 -7.05 -21.13 7.90
CA GLN A 155 -6.76 -21.90 6.69
C GLN A 155 -7.93 -22.74 6.21
N TYR A 156 -8.71 -23.30 7.15
CA TYR A 156 -9.95 -24.00 6.83
C TYR A 156 -10.96 -23.06 6.14
N GLN A 157 -11.23 -21.88 6.72
CA GLN A 157 -12.14 -20.89 6.12
C GLN A 157 -11.66 -20.39 4.76
N LEU A 158 -10.35 -20.17 4.59
CA LEU A 158 -9.78 -19.77 3.30
C LEU A 158 -9.94 -20.84 2.24
N ARG A 159 -9.89 -22.12 2.61
CA ARG A 159 -10.13 -23.24 1.70
C ARG A 159 -11.58 -23.31 1.27
N GLU A 160 -12.53 -23.10 2.19
CA GLU A 160 -13.95 -23.00 1.85
C GLU A 160 -14.26 -21.79 0.98
N ARG A 161 -13.67 -20.62 1.29
CA ARG A 161 -13.81 -19.40 0.47
C ARG A 161 -13.29 -19.62 -0.94
N GLU A 162 -12.10 -20.19 -1.10
CA GLU A 162 -11.53 -20.48 -2.43
C GLU A 162 -12.41 -21.41 -3.26
N ALA A 163 -13.04 -22.40 -2.63
CA ALA A 163 -13.93 -23.34 -3.32
C ALA A 163 -15.23 -22.69 -3.86
N ARG A 164 -15.59 -21.50 -3.37
CA ARG A 164 -16.79 -20.74 -3.79
C ARG A 164 -16.49 -19.64 -4.81
N VAL A 165 -15.22 -19.38 -5.12
CA VAL A 165 -14.82 -18.30 -6.03
C VAL A 165 -14.95 -18.77 -7.48
N ASP A 166 -15.79 -18.10 -8.27
CA ASP A 166 -15.80 -18.24 -9.72
C ASP A 166 -14.69 -17.38 -10.33
N ARG A 167 -13.65 -18.04 -10.87
CA ARG A 167 -12.48 -17.37 -11.45
C ARG A 167 -12.75 -16.76 -12.84
N LYS A 168 -13.97 -16.89 -13.37
CA LYS A 168 -14.37 -16.32 -14.66
C LYS A 168 -14.83 -14.86 -14.56
N GLU A 169 -15.14 -14.39 -13.37
CA GLU A 169 -15.53 -12.99 -13.10
C GLU A 169 -14.35 -12.18 -12.54
N GLY A 170 -14.27 -10.89 -12.89
CA GLY A 170 -13.18 -10.01 -12.42
C GLY A 170 -13.09 -9.90 -10.89
N GLU A 171 -14.23 -9.97 -10.20
CA GLU A 171 -14.29 -10.03 -8.73
C GLU A 171 -13.65 -11.30 -8.17
N GLY A 172 -13.82 -12.44 -8.85
CA GLY A 172 -13.24 -13.71 -8.42
C GLY A 172 -11.73 -13.78 -8.57
N VAL A 173 -11.15 -13.09 -9.56
CA VAL A 173 -9.69 -12.99 -9.71
C VAL A 173 -9.07 -12.18 -8.57
N LEU A 174 -9.67 -11.04 -8.22
CA LEU A 174 -9.21 -10.23 -7.08
C LEU A 174 -9.35 -10.97 -5.76
N GLU A 175 -10.48 -11.64 -5.55
CA GLU A 175 -10.72 -12.45 -4.35
C GLU A 175 -9.72 -13.62 -4.26
N SER A 176 -9.38 -14.25 -5.38
CA SER A 176 -8.36 -15.32 -5.41
C SER A 176 -6.96 -14.82 -5.02
N LYS A 177 -6.56 -13.62 -5.49
CA LYS A 177 -5.28 -12.99 -5.10
C LYS A 177 -5.29 -12.63 -3.60
N ARG A 178 -6.40 -12.09 -3.09
CA ARG A 178 -6.58 -11.79 -1.66
C ARG A 178 -6.46 -13.07 -0.81
N ILE A 179 -7.14 -14.14 -1.20
CA ILE A 179 -7.06 -15.45 -0.53
C ILE A 179 -5.61 -15.98 -0.52
N ALA A 180 -4.87 -15.86 -1.63
CA ALA A 180 -3.48 -16.29 -1.70
C ALA A 180 -2.56 -15.50 -0.74
N MET A 181 -2.78 -14.18 -0.63
CA MET A 181 -2.06 -13.32 0.32
C MET A 181 -2.40 -13.66 1.78
N GLU A 182 -3.69 -13.80 2.11
CA GLU A 182 -4.17 -14.19 3.44
C GLU A 182 -3.61 -15.56 3.86
N ARG A 183 -3.58 -16.52 2.93
CA ARG A 183 -3.01 -17.86 3.13
C ARG A 183 -1.51 -17.82 3.42
N THR A 184 -0.77 -17.01 2.66
CA THR A 184 0.69 -16.86 2.86
C THR A 184 0.99 -16.25 4.23
N ALA A 185 0.25 -15.21 4.63
CA ALA A 185 0.39 -14.61 5.95
C ALA A 185 0.04 -15.59 7.08
N SER A 186 -1.06 -16.35 6.94
CA SER A 186 -1.47 -17.37 7.91
C SER A 186 -0.44 -18.49 8.06
N ARG A 187 0.13 -18.99 6.95
CA ARG A 187 1.19 -20.01 6.96
C ARG A 187 2.45 -19.52 7.66
N LEU A 188 2.92 -18.31 7.35
CA LEU A 188 4.09 -17.73 8.02
C LEU A 188 3.87 -17.57 9.52
N GLN A 189 2.69 -17.12 9.95
CA GLN A 189 2.35 -17.00 11.36
C GLN A 189 2.28 -18.38 12.05
N LEU A 190 1.66 -19.37 11.41
CA LEU A 190 1.59 -20.75 11.92
C LEU A 190 2.99 -21.35 12.11
N THR A 191 3.87 -21.22 11.12
CA THR A 191 5.26 -21.69 11.22
C THR A 191 5.99 -20.98 12.36
N SER A 192 5.83 -19.65 12.49
CA SER A 192 6.43 -18.87 13.57
C SER A 192 5.95 -19.34 14.96
N ASP A 193 4.65 -19.58 15.11
CA ASP A 193 4.04 -20.01 16.38
C ASP A 193 4.46 -21.43 16.77
N LEU A 194 4.55 -22.36 15.81
CA LEU A 194 5.02 -23.73 16.04
C LEU A 194 6.49 -23.74 16.48
N CYS A 195 7.33 -22.93 15.84
CA CYS A 195 8.71 -22.75 16.27
C CYS A 195 8.81 -22.15 17.68
N ASP A 196 8.02 -21.11 17.97
CA ASP A 196 8.02 -20.46 19.28
C ASP A 196 7.51 -21.37 20.41
N LEU A 197 6.61 -22.32 20.10
CA LEU A 197 6.07 -23.26 21.08
C LEU A 197 7.13 -24.17 21.70
N THR A 198 8.24 -24.43 21.00
CA THR A 198 9.37 -25.19 21.54
C THR A 198 9.94 -24.58 22.82
N VAL A 199 9.86 -23.25 22.98
CA VAL A 199 10.45 -22.52 24.10
C VAL A 199 9.71 -22.75 25.42
N PRO A 200 8.39 -22.44 25.55
CA PRO A 200 7.68 -22.72 26.79
C PRO A 200 7.53 -24.22 27.05
N LEU A 201 7.42 -25.08 26.02
CA LEU A 201 7.33 -26.53 26.22
C LEU A 201 8.60 -27.11 26.85
N SER A 202 9.77 -26.67 26.39
CA SER A 202 11.06 -27.03 26.99
C SER A 202 11.22 -26.43 28.39
N ALA A 203 10.92 -25.13 28.56
CA ALA A 203 11.09 -24.44 29.85
C ALA A 203 10.18 -24.96 30.99
N LEU A 204 9.01 -25.51 30.63
CA LEU A 204 8.08 -26.14 31.58
C LEU A 204 8.35 -27.63 31.79
N ASN A 205 9.35 -28.21 31.09
CA ASN A 205 9.62 -29.65 31.05
C ASN A 205 8.41 -30.49 30.57
N TRP A 206 7.56 -29.93 29.70
CA TRP A 206 6.48 -30.70 29.05
C TRP A 206 7.01 -31.54 27.90
N VAL A 207 8.04 -31.04 27.20
CA VAL A 207 8.75 -31.76 26.14
C VAL A 207 10.25 -31.52 26.28
N ALA A 208 11.05 -32.58 26.16
CA ALA A 208 12.50 -32.53 26.35
C ALA A 208 13.24 -32.09 25.06
N PHE A 209 13.01 -30.86 24.60
CA PHE A 209 13.84 -30.28 23.53
C PHE A 209 15.20 -29.84 24.08
N ASP A 210 16.27 -30.17 23.36
CA ASP A 210 17.60 -29.64 23.66
C ASP A 210 17.73 -28.16 23.23
N ASP A 211 18.75 -27.50 23.78
CA ASP A 211 19.02 -26.07 23.54
C ASP A 211 19.33 -25.73 22.08
N GLY A 212 19.81 -26.71 21.29
CA GLY A 212 20.05 -26.57 19.85
C GLY A 212 18.74 -26.45 19.08
N ILE A 213 17.78 -27.35 19.30
CA ILE A 213 16.44 -27.29 18.67
C ILE A 213 15.73 -25.99 19.04
N VAL A 214 15.71 -25.63 20.34
CA VAL A 214 15.05 -24.39 20.79
C VAL A 214 15.75 -23.15 20.23
N GLY A 215 17.08 -23.18 20.10
CA GLY A 215 17.87 -22.13 19.47
C GLY A 215 17.55 -21.95 17.98
N LEU A 216 17.54 -23.04 17.20
CA LEU A 216 17.22 -23.02 15.77
C LEU A 216 15.77 -22.59 15.51
N ALA A 217 14.81 -23.20 16.20
CA ALA A 217 13.39 -22.86 16.08
C ALA A 217 13.16 -21.38 16.44
N GLY A 218 13.74 -20.91 17.54
CA GLY A 218 13.66 -19.50 17.93
C GLY A 218 14.35 -18.55 16.96
N THR A 219 15.43 -18.99 16.28
CA THR A 219 16.09 -18.19 15.24
C THR A 219 15.20 -18.05 14.01
N LEU A 220 14.61 -19.17 13.54
CA LEU A 220 13.70 -19.18 12.41
C LEU A 220 12.46 -18.31 12.65
N SER A 221 11.80 -18.46 13.80
CA SER A 221 10.63 -17.64 14.15
C SER A 221 10.97 -16.15 14.24
N SER A 222 12.20 -15.83 14.66
CA SER A 222 12.69 -14.45 14.77
C SER A 222 13.02 -13.85 13.40
N LEU A 223 13.62 -14.63 12.49
CA LEU A 223 13.86 -14.22 11.10
C LEU A 223 12.54 -13.93 10.37
N ILE A 224 11.51 -14.77 10.55
CA ILE A 224 10.15 -14.49 10.06
C ILE A 224 9.65 -13.15 10.63
N GLY A 225 9.85 -12.93 11.93
CA GLY A 225 9.49 -11.67 12.59
C GLY A 225 10.25 -10.44 12.06
N VAL A 226 11.53 -10.58 11.73
CA VAL A 226 12.34 -9.53 11.09
C VAL A 226 11.82 -9.24 9.70
N TYR A 227 11.62 -10.27 8.87
CA TYR A 227 11.09 -10.15 7.51
C TYR A 227 9.73 -9.42 7.46
N LEU A 228 8.78 -9.83 8.31
CA LEU A 228 7.46 -9.22 8.36
C LEU A 228 7.53 -7.75 8.81
N GLN A 229 8.38 -7.44 9.78
CA GLN A 229 8.55 -6.06 10.26
C GLN A 229 9.29 -5.19 9.24
N TRP A 230 10.27 -5.75 8.53
CA TRP A 230 11.01 -5.10 7.45
C TRP A 230 10.11 -4.76 6.27
N LYS A 231 9.23 -5.68 5.87
CA LYS A 231 8.22 -5.44 4.82
C LYS A 231 7.27 -4.30 5.22
N LYS A 232 6.82 -4.25 6.48
CA LYS A 232 5.99 -3.15 6.99
C LYS A 232 6.69 -1.80 6.93
N THR A 233 8.00 -1.74 7.20
CA THR A 233 8.77 -0.50 7.12
C THR A 233 9.18 -0.13 5.70
N ALA A 234 9.19 -1.08 4.76
CA ALA A 234 9.49 -0.85 3.34
C ALA A 234 8.35 -0.09 2.67
N LEU A 235 7.10 -0.46 2.98
CA LEU A 235 5.89 0.25 2.54
C LEU A 235 5.82 1.70 3.08
N LEU A 236 6.59 2.01 4.13
CA LEU A 236 6.75 3.37 4.67
C LEU A 236 7.89 4.15 3.98
N ALA A 237 8.72 3.53 3.13
CA ALA A 237 9.84 4.18 2.43
C ALA A 237 9.43 4.77 1.07
N SER A 238 8.47 4.16 0.36
CA SER A 238 7.75 4.78 -0.77
C SER A 238 6.72 5.83 -0.35
N CYS A 239 6.62 6.09 0.96
CA CYS A 239 5.47 6.71 1.61
C CYS A 239 5.61 8.22 1.81
N ASP A 240 6.71 8.86 1.40
CA ASP A 240 6.94 10.28 1.67
C ASP A 240 6.18 11.22 0.70
N ILE A 241 5.44 10.69 -0.28
CA ILE A 241 4.50 11.38 -1.20
C ILE A 241 3.07 11.36 -0.61
N TRP A 242 2.83 10.39 0.27
CA TRP A 242 1.58 10.16 0.96
C TRP A 242 1.65 10.76 2.37
N PRO A 243 0.56 11.29 2.92
CA PRO A 243 0.55 11.62 4.33
C PRO A 243 0.82 10.38 5.18
N PRO A 244 1.44 10.53 6.38
CA PRO A 244 1.92 9.41 7.18
C PRO A 244 0.79 8.54 7.75
N GLN A 245 -0.45 9.02 7.72
CA GLN A 245 -1.60 8.34 8.32
C GLN A 245 -2.41 7.62 7.24
N ARG A 246 -2.79 6.38 7.55
CA ARG A 246 -3.59 5.52 6.68
C ARG A 246 -4.87 5.14 7.40
N THR A 247 -6.01 5.37 6.77
CA THR A 247 -7.31 4.99 7.30
C THR A 247 -7.75 3.67 6.66
N SER A 248 -8.11 2.68 7.48
CA SER A 248 -8.69 1.43 6.99
C SER A 248 -10.19 1.58 6.78
N VAL A 249 -10.75 0.77 5.87
CA VAL A 249 -12.19 0.66 5.58
C VAL A 249 -13.06 0.55 6.85
N SER A 250 -12.55 -0.13 7.90
CA SER A 250 -13.28 -0.31 9.16
C SER A 250 -13.40 0.97 10.02
N THR A 251 -12.51 1.95 9.84
CA THR A 251 -12.39 3.11 10.74
C THR A 251 -13.44 4.20 10.48
N GLN A 252 -13.97 4.32 9.26
CA GLN A 252 -15.08 5.23 8.95
C GLN A 252 -16.38 4.88 9.68
N THR A 253 -16.56 3.60 10.06
CA THR A 253 -17.71 3.15 10.85
C THR A 253 -17.75 3.77 12.26
N ARG A 254 -16.64 4.37 12.74
CA ARG A 254 -16.56 5.00 14.07
C ARG A 254 -17.07 6.44 14.10
N GLN A 255 -17.23 7.11 12.95
CA GLN A 255 -17.92 8.41 12.84
C GLN A 255 -19.45 8.30 13.02
N ARG A 256 -19.95 7.16 13.52
CA ARG A 256 -21.38 6.88 13.82
C ARG A 256 -21.98 7.75 14.91
N LYS A 257 -21.19 8.47 15.71
CA LYS A 257 -21.67 9.10 16.95
C LYS A 257 -22.36 10.46 16.78
N ILE A 258 -22.44 11.01 15.57
CA ILE A 258 -22.97 12.38 15.36
C ILE A 258 -24.38 12.39 14.74
N THR A 259 -24.83 11.33 14.06
CA THR A 259 -26.16 11.30 13.44
C THR A 259 -27.08 10.31 14.14
N SER A 260 -28.13 10.80 14.79
CA SER A 260 -29.18 10.00 15.41
C SER A 260 -30.00 9.25 14.35
N GLN A 261 -29.93 7.91 14.41
CA GLN A 261 -30.54 6.89 13.52
C GLN A 261 -29.86 6.66 12.16
N PRO A 262 -29.40 5.41 11.86
CA PRO A 262 -28.83 5.10 10.56
C PRO A 262 -29.94 4.90 9.53
N PHE A 263 -30.22 5.94 8.76
CA PHE A 263 -31.08 5.86 7.58
C PHE A 263 -30.53 4.86 6.55
N PHE A 264 -31.44 4.27 5.76
CA PHE A 264 -31.17 3.23 4.77
C PHE A 264 -29.99 3.56 3.83
N THR A 265 -29.92 4.79 3.32
CA THR A 265 -28.87 5.22 2.40
C THR A 265 -27.48 5.23 3.02
N MET A 266 -27.34 5.62 4.28
CA MET A 266 -26.05 5.58 4.98
C MET A 266 -25.53 4.14 5.09
N GLN A 267 -26.42 3.18 5.33
CA GLN A 267 -26.04 1.77 5.36
C GLN A 267 -25.58 1.27 3.98
N LYS A 268 -26.23 1.73 2.90
CA LYS A 268 -25.84 1.41 1.52
C LYS A 268 -24.44 1.95 1.20
N VAL A 269 -24.13 3.20 1.53
CA VAL A 269 -22.78 3.77 1.35
C VAL A 269 -21.73 3.00 2.16
N LEU A 270 -22.03 2.66 3.41
CA LEU A 270 -21.14 1.85 4.25
C LEU A 270 -20.93 0.42 3.71
N SER A 271 -21.94 -0.15 3.05
CA SER A 271 -21.83 -1.42 2.35
C SER A 271 -20.89 -1.29 1.16
N ILE A 272 -21.13 -0.32 0.27
CA ILE A 272 -20.29 -0.05 -0.91
C ILE A 272 -18.83 0.16 -0.50
N ASN A 273 -18.58 0.89 0.59
CA ASN A 273 -17.23 1.13 1.12
C ASN A 273 -16.42 -0.15 1.39
N ARG A 274 -17.08 -1.29 1.65
CA ARG A 274 -16.41 -2.57 1.90
C ARG A 274 -15.99 -3.31 0.63
N TYR A 275 -16.58 -2.96 -0.51
CA TYR A 275 -16.40 -3.67 -1.79
C TYR A 275 -15.77 -2.78 -2.87
N THR A 276 -15.20 -1.63 -2.50
CA THR A 276 -14.50 -0.74 -3.45
C THR A 276 -13.21 -1.36 -4.01
N GLY A 277 -12.66 -2.38 -3.35
CA GLY A 277 -11.33 -2.93 -3.65
C GLY A 277 -10.17 -2.13 -3.03
N ILE A 278 -10.47 -1.06 -2.28
CA ILE A 278 -9.48 -0.26 -1.57
C ILE A 278 -9.27 -0.84 -0.17
N ASP A 279 -8.03 -1.18 0.19
CA ASP A 279 -7.68 -1.65 1.54
C ASP A 279 -7.42 -0.47 2.48
N GLN A 280 -6.71 0.55 2.00
CA GLN A 280 -6.34 1.73 2.77
C GLN A 280 -6.47 3.00 1.94
N ARG A 281 -6.88 4.09 2.61
CA ARG A 281 -6.84 5.45 2.04
C ARG A 281 -5.86 6.31 2.81
N SER A 282 -4.97 6.97 2.08
CA SER A 282 -4.05 7.97 2.63
C SER A 282 -4.85 9.19 3.10
N SER A 283 -4.54 9.71 4.28
CA SER A 283 -5.18 10.92 4.82
C SER A 283 -4.18 11.75 5.62
N ILE A 284 -4.32 13.08 5.57
CA ILE A 284 -3.57 14.00 6.44
C ILE A 284 -3.90 13.83 7.93
N GLY A 285 -5.02 13.20 8.24
CA GLY A 285 -5.54 13.05 9.59
C GLY A 285 -6.08 11.65 9.89
N THR A 286 -6.31 11.39 11.18
CA THR A 286 -7.06 10.22 11.62
C THR A 286 -8.54 10.58 11.71
N PRO A 287 -9.44 9.60 11.86
CA PRO A 287 -10.85 9.88 12.10
C PRO A 287 -11.13 10.72 13.34
N ASP A 288 -10.18 10.81 14.28
CA ASP A 288 -10.26 11.61 15.51
C ASP A 288 -9.73 13.06 15.32
N HIS A 289 -9.36 13.46 14.10
CA HIS A 289 -8.84 14.80 13.84
C HIS A 289 -9.87 15.90 14.16
N PRO A 290 -9.51 17.00 14.86
CA PRO A 290 -10.47 18.02 15.30
C PRO A 290 -11.34 18.61 14.19
N LEU A 291 -10.73 18.91 13.04
CA LEU A 291 -11.41 19.47 11.85
C LEU A 291 -12.65 18.67 11.42
N VAL A 292 -12.64 17.34 11.59
CA VAL A 292 -13.74 16.47 11.16
C VAL A 292 -14.62 16.00 12.32
N ASN A 293 -14.37 16.49 13.54
CA ASN A 293 -15.09 16.11 14.76
C ASN A 293 -15.78 17.28 15.47
N ASP A 294 -15.75 18.48 14.90
CA ASP A 294 -16.56 19.59 15.41
C ASP A 294 -18.07 19.32 15.23
N THR A 295 -18.91 20.11 15.88
CA THR A 295 -20.38 19.98 15.85
C THR A 295 -20.89 20.08 14.41
N ASN A 296 -20.41 21.07 13.65
CA ASN A 296 -20.75 21.28 12.24
C ASN A 296 -19.63 20.76 11.33
N PRO A 297 -19.92 20.42 10.06
CA PRO A 297 -18.87 20.21 9.07
C PRO A 297 -17.96 21.45 8.93
N PRO A 298 -16.66 21.26 8.62
CA PRO A 298 -15.75 22.37 8.40
C PRO A 298 -16.20 23.20 7.19
N THR A 299 -16.11 24.53 7.31
CA THR A 299 -16.41 25.44 6.21
C THR A 299 -15.31 25.38 5.15
N ILE A 300 -15.59 25.89 3.95
CA ILE A 300 -14.58 26.03 2.89
C ILE A 300 -13.35 26.83 3.35
N ALA A 301 -13.51 27.77 4.28
CA ALA A 301 -12.40 28.50 4.90
C ALA A 301 -11.55 27.61 5.82
N ASP A 302 -12.18 26.78 6.65
CA ASP A 302 -11.46 25.81 7.50
C ASP A 302 -10.72 24.77 6.67
N LEU A 303 -11.35 24.31 5.58
CA LEU A 303 -10.76 23.39 4.60
C LEU A 303 -9.55 24.01 3.91
N HIS A 304 -9.62 25.28 3.51
CA HIS A 304 -8.46 26.01 2.99
C HIS A 304 -7.33 26.08 4.02
N ASN A 305 -7.62 26.43 5.27
CA ASN A 305 -6.61 26.49 6.33
C ASN A 305 -5.90 25.14 6.54
N ALA A 306 -6.67 24.05 6.52
CA ALA A 306 -6.12 22.69 6.60
C ALA A 306 -5.30 22.33 5.36
N PHE A 307 -5.76 22.69 4.16
CA PHE A 307 -5.03 22.48 2.91
C PHE A 307 -3.67 23.20 2.92
N MET A 308 -3.63 24.45 3.40
CA MET A 308 -2.39 25.21 3.52
C MET A 308 -1.45 24.63 4.59
N SER A 309 -2.00 24.18 5.72
CA SER A 309 -1.19 23.69 6.86
C SER A 309 -0.64 22.29 6.65
N TYR A 310 -1.41 21.40 6.02
CA TYR A 310 -1.08 19.99 5.86
C TYR A 310 -0.76 19.61 4.42
N GLY A 311 -1.45 20.19 3.44
CA GLY A 311 -1.28 19.87 2.02
C GLY A 311 -0.05 20.51 1.39
N VAL A 312 0.18 21.81 1.60
CA VAL A 312 1.34 22.51 1.02
C VAL A 312 2.67 21.86 1.41
N PRO A 313 2.92 21.43 2.66
CA PRO A 313 4.14 20.69 2.99
C PRO A 313 4.31 19.38 2.22
N LEU A 314 3.21 18.66 1.90
CA LEU A 314 3.28 17.46 1.06
C LEU A 314 3.72 17.82 -0.37
N ALA A 315 3.15 18.88 -0.94
CA ALA A 315 3.52 19.37 -2.27
C ALA A 315 4.98 19.85 -2.34
N VAL A 316 5.46 20.56 -1.32
CA VAL A 316 6.87 20.97 -1.23
C VAL A 316 7.78 19.76 -1.17
N ASN A 317 7.44 18.74 -0.37
CA ASN A 317 8.24 17.52 -0.27
C ASN A 317 8.24 16.72 -1.58
N ALA A 318 7.11 16.59 -2.25
CA ALA A 318 7.01 15.93 -3.55
C ALA A 318 7.86 16.67 -4.61
N ALA A 319 7.70 17.99 -4.70
CA ALA A 319 8.46 18.82 -5.62
C ALA A 319 9.97 18.78 -5.35
N ARG A 320 10.40 18.82 -4.08
CA ARG A 320 11.81 18.72 -3.71
C ARG A 320 12.43 17.42 -4.18
N LYS A 321 11.73 16.28 -4.03
CA LYS A 321 12.23 14.99 -4.54
C LYS A 321 12.31 14.96 -6.05
N ALA A 322 11.31 15.49 -6.75
CA ALA A 322 11.32 15.56 -8.21
C ALA A 322 12.50 16.41 -8.71
N LEU A 323 12.78 17.54 -8.07
CA LEU A 323 13.94 18.39 -8.37
C LEU A 323 15.27 17.69 -8.08
N THR A 324 15.39 17.04 -6.93
CA THR A 324 16.59 16.26 -6.55
C THR A 324 16.87 15.14 -7.55
N GLU A 325 15.85 14.37 -7.94
CA GLU A 325 16.01 13.29 -8.91
C GLU A 325 16.37 13.81 -10.30
N ALA A 326 15.76 14.92 -10.72
CA ALA A 326 16.08 15.59 -11.97
C ALA A 326 17.46 16.29 -11.95
N ARG A 327 18.07 16.44 -10.78
CA ARG A 327 19.29 17.26 -10.54
C ARG A 327 19.12 18.68 -11.07
N VAL A 328 17.97 19.28 -10.75
CA VAL A 328 17.60 20.65 -11.14
C VAL A 328 17.58 21.51 -9.90
N ASP A 329 18.39 22.57 -9.91
CA ASP A 329 18.40 23.55 -8.84
C ASP A 329 17.20 24.49 -8.94
N ALA A 330 16.79 25.07 -7.79
CA ALA A 330 15.65 25.97 -7.71
C ALA A 330 15.72 27.15 -8.69
N GLY A 331 16.93 27.69 -8.94
CA GLY A 331 17.16 28.79 -9.88
C GLY A 331 17.00 28.41 -11.35
N GLN A 332 17.01 27.11 -11.68
CA GLN A 332 16.89 26.61 -13.06
C GLN A 332 15.43 26.34 -13.47
N VAL A 333 14.50 26.31 -12.50
CA VAL A 333 13.08 26.10 -12.78
C VAL A 333 12.51 27.33 -13.49
N THR A 334 12.03 27.14 -14.70
CA THR A 334 11.52 28.24 -15.54
C THR A 334 10.02 28.44 -15.42
N HIS A 335 9.27 27.35 -15.26
CA HIS A 335 7.83 27.40 -15.06
C HIS A 335 7.38 26.44 -13.97
N MET A 336 6.19 26.71 -13.44
CA MET A 336 5.47 25.78 -12.58
C MET A 336 4.04 25.60 -13.09
N VAL A 337 3.63 24.37 -13.32
CA VAL A 337 2.24 24.02 -13.68
C VAL A 337 1.65 23.21 -12.54
N SER A 338 0.75 23.84 -11.80
CA SER A 338 0.12 23.28 -10.61
C SER A 338 -1.33 22.92 -10.88
N THR A 339 -1.88 21.96 -10.15
CA THR A 339 -3.31 21.60 -10.24
C THR A 339 -3.84 21.13 -8.89
N THR A 340 -5.06 21.54 -8.58
CA THR A 340 -5.86 21.01 -7.47
C THR A 340 -7.33 21.25 -7.76
N CYS A 341 -8.22 20.37 -7.29
CA CYS A 341 -9.65 20.65 -7.23
C CYS A 341 -10.18 20.73 -5.79
N THR A 342 -9.31 20.64 -4.78
CA THR A 342 -9.68 20.64 -3.36
C THR A 342 -9.29 21.93 -2.63
N ASN A 343 -8.82 22.95 -3.36
CA ASN A 343 -8.61 24.28 -2.82
C ASN A 343 -8.84 25.40 -3.86
N SER A 344 -9.24 26.57 -3.37
CA SER A 344 -9.26 27.84 -4.09
C SER A 344 -8.66 28.93 -3.20
N ALA A 345 -7.75 29.74 -3.73
CA ALA A 345 -7.06 30.80 -2.99
C ALA A 345 -6.41 31.84 -3.93
N ASN A 346 -6.27 33.08 -3.44
CA ASN A 346 -5.57 34.16 -4.12
C ASN A 346 -4.68 34.91 -3.09
N PRO A 347 -3.34 34.67 -3.06
CA PRO A 347 -2.55 33.83 -3.94
C PRO A 347 -2.88 32.33 -3.85
N GLY A 348 -2.72 31.60 -4.95
CA GLY A 348 -2.90 30.14 -5.00
C GLY A 348 -1.81 29.36 -4.27
N TYR A 349 -2.04 28.08 -3.98
CA TYR A 349 -1.10 27.25 -3.22
C TYR A 349 0.29 27.12 -3.88
N ASP A 350 0.32 27.19 -5.21
CA ASP A 350 1.51 27.17 -6.05
C ASP A 350 2.49 28.30 -5.69
N HIS A 351 1.98 29.47 -5.29
CA HIS A 351 2.80 30.57 -4.77
C HIS A 351 3.59 30.16 -3.51
N PHE A 352 2.93 29.51 -2.57
CA PHE A 352 3.53 29.13 -1.28
C PHE A 352 4.53 27.98 -1.46
N VAL A 353 4.22 27.01 -2.32
CA VAL A 353 5.16 25.94 -2.70
C VAL A 353 6.41 26.54 -3.37
N ALA A 354 6.24 27.44 -4.34
CA ALA A 354 7.36 28.09 -5.02
C ALA A 354 8.24 28.89 -4.06
N LYS A 355 7.63 29.61 -3.11
CA LYS A 355 8.32 30.37 -2.07
C LYS A 355 9.16 29.47 -1.17
N GLU A 356 8.60 28.35 -0.70
CA GLU A 356 9.30 27.43 0.22
C GLU A 356 10.42 26.63 -0.46
N LEU A 357 10.28 26.36 -1.76
CA LEU A 357 11.34 25.77 -2.58
C LEU A 357 12.44 26.77 -2.95
N GLY A 358 12.25 28.07 -2.72
CA GLY A 358 13.20 29.12 -3.11
C GLY A 358 13.30 29.29 -4.62
N LEU A 359 12.20 29.08 -5.36
CA LEU A 359 12.19 29.26 -6.82
C LEU A 359 12.34 30.74 -7.20
N SER A 360 12.74 30.97 -8.45
CA SER A 360 12.97 32.32 -8.99
C SER A 360 11.76 33.26 -8.80
N PRO A 361 11.97 34.55 -8.47
CA PRO A 361 10.89 35.54 -8.44
C PRO A 361 10.28 35.80 -9.83
N ASN A 362 10.98 35.44 -10.91
CA ASN A 362 10.51 35.56 -12.30
C ASN A 362 9.88 34.25 -12.82
N LEU A 363 9.55 33.31 -11.94
CA LEU A 363 8.93 32.04 -12.31
C LEU A 363 7.57 32.25 -13.00
N GLU A 364 7.39 31.65 -14.18
CA GLU A 364 6.11 31.66 -14.88
C GLU A 364 5.20 30.56 -14.29
N LYS A 365 4.08 30.94 -13.67
CA LYS A 365 3.21 30.01 -12.95
C LYS A 365 1.85 29.86 -13.63
N VAL A 366 1.38 28.62 -13.70
CA VAL A 366 0.03 28.25 -14.11
C VAL A 366 -0.57 27.40 -12.99
N LEU A 367 -1.71 27.82 -12.44
CA LEU A 367 -2.49 27.01 -11.52
C LEU A 367 -3.79 26.61 -12.21
N LEU A 368 -3.87 25.35 -12.63
CA LEU A 368 -5.04 24.77 -13.28
C LEU A 368 -6.15 24.53 -12.26
N HIS A 369 -7.39 24.75 -12.71
CA HIS A 369 -8.61 24.54 -11.93
C HIS A 369 -9.71 23.95 -12.83
N GLY A 370 -10.74 23.35 -12.23
CA GLY A 370 -11.91 22.81 -12.96
C GLY A 370 -11.70 21.46 -13.66
N VAL A 371 -10.51 20.86 -13.57
CA VAL A 371 -10.16 19.62 -14.29
C VAL A 371 -10.17 18.35 -13.42
N GLY A 372 -10.19 18.49 -12.09
CA GLY A 372 -10.28 17.36 -11.15
C GLY A 372 -9.30 16.22 -11.46
N CYS A 373 -9.82 14.99 -11.52
CA CYS A 373 -9.03 13.77 -11.67
C CYS A 373 -8.17 13.69 -12.95
N SER A 374 -8.51 14.42 -14.02
CA SER A 374 -7.65 14.50 -15.23
C SER A 374 -6.46 15.44 -15.06
N GLY A 375 -6.46 16.24 -13.98
CA GLY A 375 -5.55 17.37 -13.77
C GLY A 375 -4.07 17.03 -13.87
N GLY A 376 -3.64 15.83 -13.45
CA GLY A 376 -2.23 15.44 -13.52
C GLY A 376 -1.73 15.34 -14.97
N LEU A 377 -2.52 14.73 -15.87
CA LEU A 377 -2.17 14.67 -17.30
C LEU A 377 -2.46 15.97 -18.03
N ALA A 378 -3.51 16.70 -17.65
CA ALA A 378 -3.76 18.04 -18.19
C ALA A 378 -2.61 19.01 -17.86
N ALA A 379 -2.04 18.94 -16.65
CA ALA A 379 -0.86 19.69 -16.25
C ALA A 379 0.37 19.28 -17.04
N LEU A 380 0.57 17.97 -17.27
CA LEU A 380 1.67 17.46 -18.10
C LEU A 380 1.57 17.96 -19.55
N ARG A 381 0.37 17.90 -20.16
CA ARG A 381 0.10 18.40 -21.52
C ARG A 381 0.31 19.91 -21.63
N THR A 382 -0.14 20.67 -20.63
CA THR A 382 0.07 22.12 -20.56
C THR A 382 1.56 22.45 -20.47
N ALA A 383 2.29 21.79 -19.57
CA ALA A 383 3.73 21.94 -19.44
C ALA A 383 4.48 21.55 -20.71
N ALA A 384 4.07 20.49 -21.41
CA ALA A 384 4.68 20.09 -22.69
C ALA A 384 4.56 21.21 -23.73
N SER A 385 3.40 21.85 -23.82
CA SER A 385 3.17 22.98 -24.73
C SER A 385 4.05 24.18 -24.37
N LEU A 386 4.19 24.51 -23.08
CA LEU A 386 5.09 25.57 -22.59
C LEU A 386 6.57 25.25 -22.86
N CYS A 387 6.98 24.01 -22.64
CA CYS A 387 8.33 23.51 -22.98
C CYS A 387 8.64 23.73 -24.46
N LEU A 388 7.70 23.38 -25.35
CA LEU A 388 7.84 23.60 -26.79
C LEU A 388 7.89 25.09 -27.17
N GLY A 389 7.14 25.95 -26.48
CA GLY A 389 7.25 27.41 -26.63
C GLY A 389 8.66 27.93 -26.32
N HIS A 390 9.29 27.42 -25.25
CA HIS A 390 10.69 27.69 -24.94
C HIS A 390 11.65 27.11 -25.97
N THR A 391 11.39 25.89 -26.47
CA THR A 391 12.18 25.25 -27.53
C THR A 391 12.19 26.09 -28.81
N MET A 392 11.04 26.62 -29.23
CA MET A 392 10.93 27.49 -30.41
C MET A 392 11.80 28.75 -30.28
N ARG A 393 11.95 29.26 -29.04
CA ARG A 393 12.83 30.39 -28.71
C ARG A 393 14.28 29.98 -28.40
N ARG A 394 14.62 28.69 -28.52
CA ARG A 394 15.91 28.11 -28.16
C ARG A 394 16.33 28.39 -26.72
N LYS A 395 15.37 28.47 -25.80
CA LYS A 395 15.60 28.67 -24.37
C LYS A 395 15.49 27.35 -23.60
N PRO A 396 16.34 27.12 -22.59
CA PRO A 396 16.14 26.01 -21.66
C PRO A 396 14.77 26.12 -20.98
N ALA A 397 14.12 24.98 -20.77
CA ALA A 397 12.93 24.89 -19.93
C ALA A 397 13.07 23.72 -18.96
N ARG A 398 12.83 24.00 -17.68
CA ARG A 398 12.65 23.01 -16.62
C ARG A 398 11.36 23.37 -15.91
N ILE A 399 10.31 22.61 -16.19
CA ILE A 399 8.96 22.89 -15.71
C ILE A 399 8.63 21.94 -14.57
N LEU A 400 8.36 22.52 -13.41
CA LEU A 400 7.92 21.78 -12.24
C LEU A 400 6.40 21.58 -12.33
N ILE A 401 5.96 20.33 -12.47
CA ILE A 401 4.54 19.97 -12.43
C ILE A 401 4.21 19.49 -11.03
N VAL A 402 3.16 20.04 -10.41
CA VAL A 402 2.73 19.69 -9.05
C VAL A 402 1.23 19.47 -9.00
N ALA A 403 0.80 18.30 -8.54
CA ALA A 403 -0.60 18.01 -8.24
C ALA A 403 -0.75 17.78 -6.74
N LEU A 404 -1.70 18.46 -6.09
CA LEU A 404 -1.96 18.36 -4.66
C LEU A 404 -3.46 18.22 -4.41
N GLU A 405 -3.86 17.18 -3.68
CA GLU A 405 -5.27 16.94 -3.36
C GLU A 405 -5.44 16.53 -1.90
N ILE A 406 -6.32 17.24 -1.19
CA ILE A 406 -6.71 16.98 0.20
C ILE A 406 -8.22 16.84 0.26
N SER A 407 -8.70 15.62 0.01
CA SER A 407 -10.12 15.31 -0.14
C SER A 407 -10.74 14.75 1.14
N THR A 408 -9.94 14.12 2.02
CA THR A 408 -10.48 13.40 3.18
C THR A 408 -11.10 14.32 4.23
N THR A 409 -10.72 15.60 4.23
CA THR A 409 -11.30 16.64 5.10
C THR A 409 -12.77 16.96 4.76
N LEU A 410 -13.21 16.66 3.52
CA LEU A 410 -14.59 16.84 3.05
C LEU A 410 -15.54 15.74 3.55
N VAL A 411 -15.06 14.75 4.31
CA VAL A 411 -15.87 13.62 4.77
C VAL A 411 -17.14 14.05 5.51
N ARG A 412 -17.07 15.10 6.33
CA ARG A 412 -18.24 15.62 7.06
C ARG A 412 -19.26 16.28 6.15
N SER A 413 -18.79 16.99 5.12
CA SER A 413 -19.61 17.63 4.10
C SER A 413 -20.41 16.59 3.30
N GLU A 414 -19.75 15.51 2.87
CA GLU A 414 -20.42 14.43 2.13
C GLU A 414 -21.34 13.59 3.03
N LEU A 415 -20.95 13.29 4.27
CA LEU A 415 -21.82 12.57 5.21
C LEU A 415 -23.10 13.35 5.54
N GLU A 416 -23.02 14.68 5.63
CA GLU A 416 -24.19 15.54 5.78
C GLU A 416 -25.11 15.44 4.57
N SER A 417 -24.58 15.52 3.34
CA SER A 417 -25.36 15.38 2.11
C SER A 417 -26.00 13.99 1.99
N ILE A 418 -25.27 12.91 2.30
CA ILE A 418 -25.84 11.54 2.32
C ILE A 418 -27.02 11.47 3.30
N ASN A 419 -26.88 12.08 4.47
CA ASN A 419 -27.93 12.06 5.50
C ASN A 419 -29.13 12.95 5.15
N ALA A 420 -28.89 14.16 4.62
CA ALA A 420 -29.95 15.13 4.33
C ALA A 420 -30.72 14.77 3.05
N LEU A 421 -30.01 14.38 1.99
CA LEU A 421 -30.60 14.12 0.66
C LEU A 421 -31.04 12.66 0.50
N GLN A 422 -30.57 11.76 1.37
CA GLN A 422 -30.79 10.30 1.24
C GLN A 422 -30.30 9.73 -0.10
N GLU A 423 -29.30 10.37 -0.72
CA GLU A 423 -28.65 9.93 -1.95
C GLU A 423 -27.41 9.07 -1.67
N THR A 424 -27.19 8.04 -2.50
CA THR A 424 -26.03 7.16 -2.36
C THR A 424 -24.79 7.82 -2.96
N ARG A 425 -24.05 8.56 -2.14
CA ARG A 425 -22.85 9.29 -2.57
C ARG A 425 -21.59 8.52 -2.17
N ILE A 426 -20.83 8.04 -3.15
CA ILE A 426 -19.71 7.11 -2.93
C ILE A 426 -18.34 7.80 -2.82
N GLY A 427 -18.26 9.12 -2.97
CA GLY A 427 -16.99 9.86 -2.93
C GLY A 427 -16.17 9.59 -1.67
N VAL A 428 -16.83 9.54 -0.50
CA VAL A 428 -16.19 9.24 0.80
C VAL A 428 -15.56 7.84 0.89
N ALA A 429 -15.96 6.92 0.02
CA ALA A 429 -15.42 5.55 -0.05
C ALA A 429 -14.21 5.44 -0.98
N LEU A 430 -14.00 6.43 -1.86
CA LEU A 430 -12.98 6.39 -2.91
C LEU A 430 -11.82 7.34 -2.63
N PHE A 431 -12.13 8.60 -2.28
CA PHE A 431 -11.15 9.68 -2.32
C PHE A 431 -10.16 9.69 -1.15
N SER A 432 -8.92 10.05 -1.44
CA SER A 432 -7.79 10.11 -0.50
C SER A 432 -6.89 11.34 -0.74
N ASP A 433 -5.89 11.53 0.13
CA ASP A 433 -4.99 12.68 0.10
C ASP A 433 -3.60 12.32 -0.47
N CYS A 434 -3.05 13.17 -1.34
CA CYS A 434 -1.72 12.97 -1.93
C CYS A 434 -1.16 14.27 -2.53
N ALA A 435 0.17 14.33 -2.65
CA ALA A 435 0.83 15.32 -3.50
C ALA A 435 1.86 14.65 -4.41
N GLY A 436 1.72 14.78 -5.72
CA GLY A 436 2.67 14.26 -6.71
C GLY A 436 3.38 15.39 -7.45
N ALA A 437 4.63 15.16 -7.87
CA ALA A 437 5.36 16.12 -8.68
C ALA A 437 6.32 15.43 -9.66
N LEU A 438 6.60 16.10 -10.78
CA LEU A 438 7.65 15.70 -11.72
C LEU A 438 8.28 16.94 -12.37
N VAL A 439 9.45 16.76 -12.98
CA VAL A 439 10.12 17.80 -13.77
C VAL A 439 10.09 17.43 -15.24
N LEU A 440 9.53 18.31 -16.07
CA LEU A 440 9.59 18.19 -17.53
C LEU A 440 10.68 19.09 -18.09
N SER A 441 11.50 18.54 -19.00
CA SER A 441 12.62 19.23 -19.62
C SER A 441 12.47 19.22 -21.14
N ASN A 442 12.85 20.31 -21.80
CA ASN A 442 12.97 20.36 -23.26
C ASN A 442 14.35 19.94 -23.80
N ASN A 443 15.23 19.44 -22.92
CA ASN A 443 16.59 18.98 -23.23
C ASN A 443 17.53 20.00 -23.88
N ILE A 444 17.16 21.29 -23.91
CA ILE A 444 18.11 22.34 -24.24
C ILE A 444 19.07 22.52 -23.04
N PRO A 445 20.40 22.45 -23.27
CA PRO A 445 21.40 22.62 -22.21
C PRO A 445 21.33 23.99 -21.55
N SER A 446 21.77 24.09 -20.30
CA SER A 446 21.99 25.39 -19.67
C SER A 446 22.99 26.22 -20.46
N GLN A 447 22.82 27.54 -20.48
CA GLN A 447 23.82 28.45 -21.05
C GLN A 447 25.02 28.63 -20.12
N ASP A 448 24.88 28.27 -18.85
CA ASP A 448 25.96 28.26 -17.89
C ASP A 448 26.83 26.99 -18.06
N PRO A 449 28.10 27.12 -18.46
CA PRO A 449 28.99 26.00 -18.69
C PRO A 449 29.39 25.23 -17.42
N GLU A 450 29.18 25.80 -16.22
CA GLU A 450 29.42 25.10 -14.95
C GLU A 450 28.26 24.17 -14.58
N THR A 451 27.10 24.33 -15.23
CA THR A 451 25.95 23.45 -14.99
C THR A 451 26.20 22.06 -15.57
N PRO A 452 26.20 20.98 -14.75
CA PRO A 452 26.39 19.62 -15.25
C PRO A 452 25.26 19.20 -16.21
N PRO A 453 25.53 18.28 -17.15
CA PRO A 453 24.50 17.76 -18.03
C PRO A 453 23.42 17.03 -17.21
N PRO A 454 22.13 17.16 -17.58
CA PRO A 454 21.06 16.50 -16.85
C PRO A 454 21.21 14.98 -16.93
N PRO A 455 20.73 14.24 -15.92
CA PRO A 455 20.69 12.79 -15.97
C PRO A 455 19.80 12.31 -17.13
N PRO A 456 19.98 11.07 -17.61
CA PRO A 456 19.08 10.48 -18.59
C PRO A 456 17.61 10.55 -18.09
N PRO A 457 16.64 10.89 -18.96
CA PRO A 457 15.25 10.99 -18.54
C PRO A 457 14.72 9.62 -18.11
N ILE A 458 13.82 9.60 -17.13
CA ILE A 458 13.09 8.39 -16.74
C ILE A 458 12.07 8.02 -17.82
N TYR A 459 11.30 9.01 -18.26
CA TYR A 459 10.33 8.91 -19.35
C TYR A 459 10.59 10.01 -20.38
N THR A 460 10.47 9.66 -21.65
CA THR A 460 10.37 10.63 -22.76
C THR A 460 8.90 10.77 -23.15
N LEU A 461 8.34 11.98 -23.13
CA LEU A 461 7.00 12.25 -23.63
C LEU A 461 7.02 12.33 -25.15
N LEU A 462 6.30 11.43 -25.82
CA LEU A 462 6.29 11.30 -27.29
C LEU A 462 5.08 11.97 -27.94
N GLY A 463 3.95 12.00 -27.23
CA GLY A 463 2.73 12.62 -27.70
C GLY A 463 1.63 12.55 -26.66
N TRP A 464 0.55 13.27 -26.94
CA TRP A 464 -0.63 13.34 -26.09
C TRP A 464 -1.87 13.57 -26.94
N HIS A 465 -3.01 13.10 -26.43
CA HIS A 465 -4.32 13.33 -26.99
C HIS A 465 -5.27 13.73 -25.86
N HIS A 466 -6.16 14.67 -26.14
CA HIS A 466 -7.18 15.11 -25.19
C HIS A 466 -8.48 15.37 -25.92
N HIS A 467 -9.61 15.10 -25.28
CA HIS A 467 -10.94 15.50 -25.75
C HIS A 467 -11.94 15.50 -24.60
N THR A 468 -13.10 16.11 -24.82
CA THR A 468 -14.22 16.11 -23.88
C THR A 468 -15.37 15.34 -24.50
N ILE A 469 -16.00 14.45 -23.71
CA ILE A 469 -17.18 13.70 -24.14
C ILE A 469 -18.37 14.68 -24.15
N PRO A 470 -19.05 14.90 -25.29
CA PRO A 470 -20.17 15.85 -25.37
C PRO A 470 -21.32 15.46 -24.44
N GLU A 471 -22.01 16.45 -23.88
CA GLU A 471 -23.27 16.28 -23.11
C GLU A 471 -23.11 15.34 -21.90
N THR A 472 -22.01 15.50 -21.16
CA THR A 472 -21.69 14.71 -19.95
C THR A 472 -21.33 15.55 -18.73
N GLU A 473 -21.65 16.85 -18.75
CA GLU A 473 -21.33 17.80 -17.68
C GLU A 473 -21.98 17.40 -16.35
N SER A 474 -23.19 16.83 -16.40
CA SER A 474 -23.92 16.34 -15.22
C SER A 474 -23.46 14.98 -14.72
N ASP A 475 -22.61 14.27 -15.47
CA ASP A 475 -22.18 12.92 -15.09
C ASP A 475 -20.99 12.92 -14.12
N LEU A 476 -20.08 13.89 -14.24
CA LEU A 476 -18.89 13.98 -13.40
C LEU A 476 -18.52 15.44 -13.12
N GLY A 477 -18.57 15.82 -11.85
CA GLY A 477 -18.38 17.21 -11.44
C GLY A 477 -17.98 17.36 -9.98
N PHE A 478 -17.66 18.60 -9.59
CA PHE A 478 -17.30 18.95 -8.23
C PHE A 478 -17.75 20.39 -7.94
N ASP A 479 -18.97 20.52 -7.44
CA ASP A 479 -19.66 21.80 -7.32
C ASP A 479 -19.23 22.53 -6.06
N VAL A 480 -18.88 23.82 -6.17
CA VAL A 480 -18.48 24.64 -5.02
C VAL A 480 -19.65 24.83 -4.04
N ASP A 481 -19.34 24.76 -2.75
CA ASP A 481 -20.32 24.76 -1.65
C ASP A 481 -19.72 25.45 -0.40
N PRO A 482 -20.54 26.03 0.50
CA PRO A 482 -20.03 26.58 1.76
C PRO A 482 -19.19 25.59 2.59
N LEU A 483 -19.39 24.29 2.40
CA LEU A 483 -18.66 23.19 3.05
C LEU A 483 -17.61 22.54 2.11
N GLY A 484 -17.09 23.32 1.16
CA GLY A 484 -16.04 22.91 0.23
C GLY A 484 -16.57 22.65 -1.17
N TRP A 485 -16.59 21.39 -1.58
CA TRP A 485 -17.11 20.96 -2.87
C TRP A 485 -17.92 19.67 -2.75
N LYS A 486 -19.02 19.56 -3.50
CA LYS A 486 -19.90 18.40 -3.53
C LYS A 486 -19.63 17.56 -4.77
N VAL A 487 -19.40 16.26 -4.56
CA VAL A 487 -19.12 15.32 -5.67
C VAL A 487 -20.36 15.12 -6.53
N VAL A 488 -20.23 15.27 -7.85
CA VAL A 488 -21.23 14.81 -8.82
C VAL A 488 -20.65 13.59 -9.52
N LEU A 489 -21.33 12.45 -9.41
CA LEU A 489 -20.88 11.18 -9.98
C LEU A 489 -22.09 10.33 -10.36
N SER A 490 -22.43 10.27 -11.65
CA SER A 490 -23.52 9.43 -12.15
C SER A 490 -23.05 8.00 -12.39
N PRO A 491 -23.98 7.02 -12.38
CA PRO A 491 -23.68 5.63 -12.73
C PRO A 491 -23.18 5.42 -14.17
N ARG A 492 -23.36 6.40 -15.06
CA ARG A 492 -22.95 6.32 -16.48
C ARG A 492 -21.43 6.47 -16.65
N VAL A 493 -20.73 7.08 -15.70
CA VAL A 493 -19.30 7.42 -15.82
C VAL A 493 -18.42 6.23 -16.22
N PRO A 494 -18.54 5.02 -15.60
CA PRO A 494 -17.73 3.87 -16.03
C PRO A 494 -17.98 3.45 -17.48
N ALA A 495 -19.25 3.42 -17.91
CA ALA A 495 -19.60 3.03 -19.28
C ALA A 495 -19.13 4.08 -20.30
N LEU A 496 -19.28 5.37 -19.99
CA LEU A 496 -18.78 6.47 -20.82
C LEU A 496 -17.26 6.40 -20.96
N ALA A 497 -16.53 6.27 -19.85
CA ALA A 497 -15.07 6.14 -19.85
C ALA A 497 -14.62 4.92 -20.65
N GLN A 498 -15.29 3.77 -20.47
CA GLN A 498 -15.00 2.55 -21.21
C GLN A 498 -15.18 2.72 -22.73
N SER A 499 -16.26 3.39 -23.15
CA SER A 499 -16.64 3.51 -24.57
C SER A 499 -15.65 4.30 -25.43
N VAL A 500 -14.88 5.20 -24.81
CA VAL A 500 -13.95 6.10 -25.51
C VAL A 500 -12.50 5.65 -25.50
N LEU A 501 -12.14 4.60 -24.74
CA LEU A 501 -10.74 4.18 -24.57
C LEU A 501 -10.09 3.77 -25.90
N SER A 502 -10.75 2.89 -26.65
CA SER A 502 -10.17 2.33 -27.89
C SER A 502 -10.02 3.37 -28.99
N SER A 503 -11.00 4.28 -29.14
CA SER A 503 -10.92 5.38 -30.11
C SER A 503 -9.85 6.40 -29.71
N THR A 504 -9.76 6.76 -28.42
CA THR A 504 -8.74 7.69 -27.92
C THR A 504 -7.34 7.13 -28.10
N PHE A 505 -7.14 5.83 -27.83
CA PHE A 505 -5.86 5.15 -28.06
C PHE A 505 -5.49 5.16 -29.55
N ALA A 506 -6.43 4.84 -30.44
CA ALA A 506 -6.19 4.90 -31.88
C ALA A 506 -5.81 6.33 -32.35
N SER A 507 -6.50 7.35 -31.86
CA SER A 507 -6.16 8.76 -32.15
C SER A 507 -4.78 9.14 -31.64
N LEU A 508 -4.41 8.75 -30.41
CA LEU A 508 -3.07 8.97 -29.86
C LEU A 508 -2.00 8.32 -30.75
N MET A 509 -2.18 7.04 -31.08
CA MET A 509 -1.23 6.29 -31.91
C MET A 509 -1.09 6.87 -33.32
N SER A 510 -2.17 7.41 -33.89
CA SER A 510 -2.14 8.08 -35.20
C SER A 510 -1.40 9.43 -35.19
N SER A 511 -1.30 10.07 -34.03
CA SER A 511 -0.70 11.40 -33.86
C SER A 511 0.81 11.39 -33.60
N VAL A 512 1.37 10.22 -33.27
CA VAL A 512 2.79 10.04 -32.95
C VAL A 512 3.55 9.41 -34.11
N ALA A 513 4.87 9.62 -34.15
CA ALA A 513 5.72 8.92 -35.12
C ALA A 513 5.61 7.39 -34.93
N PRO A 514 5.68 6.60 -36.02
CA PRO A 514 5.64 5.15 -35.92
C PRO A 514 6.68 4.62 -34.93
N LEU A 515 6.21 3.80 -33.99
CA LEU A 515 7.08 3.20 -32.98
C LEU A 515 7.86 2.02 -33.60
N HIS A 516 9.07 1.78 -33.11
CA HIS A 516 9.85 0.62 -33.53
C HIS A 516 9.29 -0.68 -32.91
N GLY A 517 9.39 -1.80 -33.63
CA GLY A 517 9.02 -3.13 -33.13
C GLY A 517 7.53 -3.46 -33.27
N THR A 518 6.99 -4.25 -32.32
CA THR A 518 5.62 -4.80 -32.37
C THR A 518 4.57 -3.91 -31.69
N TYR A 519 4.87 -2.65 -31.36
CA TYR A 519 3.96 -1.79 -30.59
C TYR A 519 2.81 -1.26 -31.45
N GLN A 520 1.70 -2.00 -31.52
CA GLN A 520 0.49 -1.58 -32.25
C GLN A 520 -0.79 -1.78 -31.46
N ALA A 521 -0.91 -2.90 -30.74
CA ALA A 521 -2.10 -3.23 -29.97
C ALA A 521 -1.98 -2.69 -28.53
N PRO A 522 -3.10 -2.43 -27.83
CA PRO A 522 -3.05 -1.97 -26.44
C PRO A 522 -2.22 -2.87 -25.50
N ALA A 523 -2.21 -4.19 -25.70
CA ALA A 523 -1.45 -5.16 -24.90
C ALA A 523 0.08 -5.10 -25.10
N ASP A 524 0.55 -4.36 -26.11
CA ASP A 524 1.98 -4.16 -26.30
C ASP A 524 2.55 -3.14 -25.29
N PHE A 525 1.71 -2.33 -24.67
CA PHE A 525 2.09 -1.23 -23.78
C PHE A 525 1.87 -1.56 -22.31
N ASP A 526 2.66 -0.95 -21.44
CA ASP A 526 2.26 -0.81 -20.03
C ASP A 526 1.27 0.36 -19.91
N TRP A 527 0.31 0.26 -18.99
CA TRP A 527 -0.76 1.24 -18.82
C TRP A 527 -0.69 1.89 -17.43
N ALA A 528 -0.35 3.18 -17.42
CA ALA A 528 -0.49 4.05 -16.27
C ALA A 528 -1.91 4.66 -16.30
N MET A 529 -2.88 3.96 -15.71
CA MET A 529 -4.28 4.37 -15.69
C MET A 529 -4.59 5.08 -14.37
N HIS A 530 -5.25 6.24 -14.41
CA HIS A 530 -5.81 6.86 -13.21
C HIS A 530 -6.94 5.97 -12.66
N PRO A 531 -6.81 5.41 -11.44
CA PRO A 531 -7.79 4.48 -10.90
C PRO A 531 -8.93 5.24 -10.22
N GLY A 532 -9.86 5.79 -11.02
CA GLY A 532 -11.03 6.51 -10.52
C GLY A 532 -11.92 5.67 -9.59
N GLY A 533 -11.99 4.37 -9.88
CA GLY A 533 -12.65 3.31 -9.13
C GLY A 533 -12.33 1.95 -9.75
N ALA A 534 -12.63 0.85 -9.06
CA ALA A 534 -12.35 -0.50 -9.55
C ALA A 534 -12.98 -0.78 -10.93
N THR A 535 -14.17 -0.24 -11.20
CA THR A 535 -14.88 -0.38 -12.47
C THR A 535 -14.21 0.35 -13.64
N ILE A 536 -13.40 1.38 -13.38
CA ILE A 536 -12.60 2.03 -14.42
C ILE A 536 -11.46 1.12 -14.87
N LEU A 537 -10.79 0.45 -13.92
CA LEU A 537 -9.70 -0.47 -14.21
C LEU A 537 -10.21 -1.72 -14.96
N SER A 538 -11.24 -2.39 -14.43
CA SER A 538 -11.81 -3.57 -15.09
C SER A 538 -12.50 -3.22 -16.42
N GLY A 539 -13.09 -2.03 -16.53
CA GLY A 539 -13.63 -1.50 -17.79
C GLY A 539 -12.53 -1.32 -18.84
N ALA A 540 -11.37 -0.81 -18.45
CA ALA A 540 -10.21 -0.67 -19.34
C ALA A 540 -9.64 -2.02 -19.79
N GLU A 541 -9.54 -3.00 -18.89
CA GLU A 541 -9.15 -4.38 -19.24
C GLU A 541 -10.04 -4.93 -20.36
N LYS A 542 -11.36 -4.80 -20.19
CA LYS A 542 -12.33 -5.29 -21.17
C LYS A 542 -12.29 -4.51 -22.49
N ALA A 543 -12.22 -3.19 -22.45
CA ALA A 543 -12.24 -2.36 -23.66
C ALA A 543 -10.97 -2.51 -24.51
N LEU A 544 -9.82 -2.66 -23.86
CA LEU A 544 -8.51 -2.68 -24.51
C LEU A 544 -7.97 -4.11 -24.71
N GLY A 545 -8.62 -5.12 -24.13
CA GLY A 545 -8.15 -6.51 -24.19
C GLY A 545 -6.83 -6.73 -23.45
N ILE A 546 -6.65 -6.04 -22.32
CA ILE A 546 -5.42 -6.09 -21.50
C ILE A 546 -5.69 -6.80 -20.16
N THR A 547 -4.62 -7.28 -19.52
CA THR A 547 -4.70 -7.94 -18.21
C THR A 547 -4.48 -6.94 -17.06
N PRO A 548 -4.88 -7.26 -15.81
CA PRO A 548 -4.61 -6.42 -14.64
C PRO A 548 -3.13 -6.02 -14.47
N GLU A 549 -2.21 -6.91 -14.85
CA GLU A 549 -0.76 -6.71 -14.77
C GLU A 549 -0.24 -5.61 -15.70
N HIS A 550 -0.95 -5.31 -16.79
CA HIS A 550 -0.65 -4.16 -17.64
C HIS A 550 -0.86 -2.84 -16.88
N MET A 551 -1.77 -2.84 -15.90
CA MET A 551 -2.09 -1.71 -15.01
C MET A 551 -1.63 -1.94 -13.57
N ARG A 552 -0.61 -2.79 -13.35
CA ARG A 552 -0.14 -3.20 -12.01
C ARG A 552 0.10 -2.05 -11.03
N ALA A 553 0.70 -0.95 -11.49
CA ALA A 553 0.98 0.21 -10.64
C ALA A 553 -0.30 1.01 -10.31
N SER A 554 -1.28 1.03 -11.23
CA SER A 554 -2.60 1.62 -11.02
C SER A 554 -3.37 0.85 -9.95
N TYR A 555 -3.38 -0.49 -10.04
CA TYR A 555 -3.97 -1.36 -9.02
C TYR A 555 -3.29 -1.22 -7.67
N ASP A 556 -1.95 -1.28 -7.62
CA ASP A 556 -1.20 -1.14 -6.38
C ASP A 556 -1.48 0.21 -5.70
N THR A 557 -1.48 1.30 -6.47
CA THR A 557 -1.82 2.63 -5.95
C THR A 557 -3.26 2.68 -5.43
N TYR A 558 -4.22 2.17 -6.19
CA TYR A 558 -5.64 2.17 -5.81
C TYR A 558 -5.90 1.38 -4.53
N ILE A 559 -5.39 0.14 -4.44
CA ILE A 559 -5.62 -0.75 -3.31
C ILE A 559 -5.02 -0.16 -2.03
N ASN A 560 -3.79 0.35 -2.11
CA ASN A 560 -3.03 0.77 -0.93
C ASN A 560 -3.27 2.22 -0.51
N HIS A 561 -3.76 3.07 -1.43
CA HIS A 561 -3.87 4.50 -1.18
C HIS A 561 -5.21 5.13 -1.59
N GLY A 562 -6.06 4.44 -2.37
CA GLY A 562 -7.32 4.96 -2.89
C GLY A 562 -7.15 5.91 -4.08
N ASN A 563 -8.21 6.66 -4.38
CA ASN A 563 -8.23 7.66 -5.46
C ASN A 563 -7.84 9.04 -4.92
N SER A 564 -6.66 9.53 -5.26
CA SER A 564 -6.19 10.87 -4.84
C SER A 564 -6.36 11.93 -5.93
N SER A 565 -7.40 11.79 -6.75
CA SER A 565 -7.71 12.67 -7.86
C SER A 565 -6.48 12.94 -8.73
N SER A 566 -6.19 14.21 -9.05
CA SER A 566 -5.12 14.62 -9.99
C SER A 566 -3.72 14.12 -9.62
N ALA A 567 -3.42 13.95 -8.34
CA ALA A 567 -2.11 13.49 -7.87
C ALA A 567 -1.84 12.00 -8.16
N THR A 568 -2.89 11.20 -8.33
CA THR A 568 -2.79 9.74 -8.46
C THR A 568 -1.97 9.33 -9.67
N ILE A 569 -2.15 9.99 -10.83
CA ILE A 569 -1.45 9.58 -12.06
C ILE A 569 0.06 9.79 -11.97
N LEU A 570 0.50 10.85 -11.27
CA LEU A 570 1.93 11.09 -11.03
C LEU A 570 2.50 10.01 -10.10
N SER A 571 1.75 9.61 -9.07
CA SER A 571 2.14 8.49 -8.21
C SER A 571 2.16 7.15 -8.96
N VAL A 572 1.24 6.91 -9.89
CA VAL A 572 1.22 5.68 -10.70
C VAL A 572 2.45 5.60 -11.58
N LEU A 573 2.83 6.70 -12.24
CA LEU A 573 4.05 6.75 -13.06
C LEU A 573 5.32 6.52 -12.22
N ASP A 574 5.40 7.13 -11.04
CA ASP A 574 6.52 6.90 -10.12
C ASP A 574 6.55 5.45 -9.60
N ARG A 575 5.38 4.86 -9.33
CA ARG A 575 5.26 3.49 -8.86
C ARG A 575 5.65 2.47 -9.94
N LEU A 576 5.22 2.70 -11.18
CA LEU A 576 5.39 1.79 -12.31
C LEU A 576 6.86 1.51 -12.65
N ARG A 577 7.76 2.46 -12.38
CA ARG A 577 9.19 2.33 -12.64
C ARG A 577 9.98 1.56 -11.57
N MET A 578 9.33 1.07 -10.52
CA MET A 578 9.98 0.37 -9.41
C MET A 578 10.21 -1.11 -9.71
N GLU A 579 11.29 -1.68 -9.17
CA GLU A 579 11.75 -3.06 -9.48
C GLU A 579 10.71 -4.14 -9.14
N ASP A 580 9.96 -3.97 -8.06
CA ASP A 580 8.90 -4.90 -7.67
C ASP A 580 7.69 -4.83 -8.60
N MET A 581 7.45 -3.72 -9.28
CA MET A 581 6.50 -3.64 -10.39
C MET A 581 7.05 -4.32 -11.64
N ASP A 582 8.36 -4.22 -11.91
CA ASP A 582 8.95 -4.88 -13.08
C ASP A 582 8.80 -6.41 -12.99
N ALA A 583 8.91 -6.98 -11.79
CA ALA A 583 8.68 -8.40 -11.54
C ALA A 583 7.23 -8.88 -11.81
N LEU A 584 6.27 -7.95 -11.81
CA LEU A 584 4.85 -8.22 -12.06
C LEU A 584 4.43 -7.89 -13.50
N ALA A 585 5.38 -7.54 -14.38
CA ALA A 585 5.06 -7.22 -15.76
C ALA A 585 4.44 -8.43 -16.50
N PRO A 586 3.48 -8.22 -17.41
CA PRO A 586 2.91 -9.30 -18.22
C PRO A 586 3.98 -10.09 -18.96
N GLY A 587 3.99 -11.41 -18.77
CA GLY A 587 5.02 -12.30 -19.35
C GLY A 587 6.44 -12.04 -18.83
N ALA A 588 6.58 -11.46 -17.63
CA ALA A 588 7.85 -11.05 -17.02
C ALA A 588 8.68 -10.10 -17.90
N LYS A 589 8.02 -9.34 -18.79
CA LYS A 589 8.67 -8.41 -19.73
C LYS A 589 8.14 -7.00 -19.54
N VAL A 590 9.00 -6.15 -18.99
CA VAL A 590 8.76 -4.71 -18.88
C VAL A 590 8.61 -4.11 -20.29
N LYS A 591 7.59 -3.27 -20.47
CA LYS A 591 7.35 -2.60 -21.75
C LYS A 591 8.17 -1.32 -21.82
N GLU A 592 8.71 -1.04 -23.01
CA GLU A 592 9.47 0.18 -23.27
C GLU A 592 8.54 1.39 -23.39
N TYR A 593 7.33 1.20 -23.93
CA TYR A 593 6.33 2.25 -24.08
C TYR A 593 5.21 2.10 -23.06
N VAL A 594 4.82 3.23 -22.49
CA VAL A 594 3.77 3.35 -21.47
C VAL A 594 2.70 4.31 -21.97
N VAL A 595 1.44 3.91 -21.89
CA VAL A 595 0.29 4.79 -22.12
C VAL A 595 -0.22 5.30 -20.77
N GLY A 596 -0.20 6.62 -20.57
CA GLY A 596 -0.85 7.28 -19.45
C GLY A 596 -2.28 7.65 -19.83
N CYS A 597 -3.27 7.38 -18.97
CA CYS A 597 -4.67 7.74 -19.23
C CYS A 597 -5.39 8.18 -17.95
N ALA A 598 -6.20 9.25 -18.05
CA ALA A 598 -7.02 9.75 -16.95
C ALA A 598 -8.34 10.36 -17.44
N PHE A 599 -9.34 10.33 -16.57
CA PHE A 599 -10.66 10.92 -16.77
C PHE A 599 -10.93 11.93 -15.65
N GLY A 600 -11.63 13.02 -15.95
CA GLY A 600 -12.00 14.04 -14.97
C GLY A 600 -13.28 14.79 -15.39
N PRO A 601 -13.77 15.74 -14.56
CA PRO A 601 -14.94 16.56 -14.89
C PRO A 601 -14.90 17.13 -16.31
N GLY A 602 -16.05 17.09 -16.99
CA GLY A 602 -16.19 17.44 -18.40
C GLY A 602 -17.28 16.62 -19.12
N ILE A 603 -17.19 15.29 -19.23
CA ILE A 603 -16.08 14.39 -18.86
C ILE A 603 -14.91 14.59 -19.82
N SER A 604 -13.77 15.04 -19.29
CA SER A 604 -12.54 15.18 -20.07
C SER A 604 -11.69 13.91 -19.99
N VAL A 605 -11.13 13.52 -21.14
CA VAL A 605 -10.23 12.39 -21.31
C VAL A 605 -8.84 12.92 -21.66
N GLU A 606 -7.84 12.50 -20.91
CA GLU A 606 -6.43 12.79 -21.17
C GLU A 606 -5.68 11.48 -21.42
N MET A 607 -4.87 11.42 -22.48
CA MET A 607 -4.01 10.28 -22.77
C MET A 607 -2.64 10.75 -23.26
N CYS A 608 -1.56 10.09 -22.84
CA CYS A 608 -0.20 10.40 -23.28
C CYS A 608 0.60 9.14 -23.58
N LEU A 609 1.53 9.24 -24.52
CA LEU A 609 2.49 8.20 -24.82
C LEU A 609 3.86 8.56 -24.25
N LEU A 610 4.41 7.66 -23.44
CA LEU A 610 5.72 7.80 -22.82
C LEU A 610 6.63 6.66 -23.29
N ARG A 611 7.91 6.94 -23.47
CA ARG A 611 8.97 5.93 -23.59
C ARG A 611 9.77 5.87 -22.30
N ARG A 612 9.74 4.74 -21.60
CA ARG A 612 10.53 4.47 -20.41
C ARG A 612 11.98 4.21 -20.79
N ASN A 613 12.89 4.85 -20.09
CA ASN A 613 14.31 4.60 -20.26
C ASN A 613 14.72 3.30 -19.54
N LEU A 614 14.90 2.23 -20.30
CA LEU A 614 15.30 0.92 -19.78
C LEU A 614 16.81 0.76 -19.60
N ALA A 615 17.64 1.72 -20.04
CA ALA A 615 19.10 1.63 -19.86
C ALA A 615 19.50 1.61 -18.38
N GLY A 616 18.66 2.19 -17.50
CA GLY A 616 18.81 2.10 -16.05
C GLY A 616 18.56 0.72 -15.43
N LEU A 617 18.03 -0.26 -16.18
CA LEU A 617 17.90 -1.66 -15.75
C LEU A 617 19.19 -2.47 -15.95
N LYS A 618 20.13 -2.00 -16.79
CA LYS A 618 21.38 -2.72 -17.13
C LYS A 618 22.65 -2.06 -16.63
N SER A 619 22.61 -0.79 -16.22
CA SER A 619 23.75 -0.12 -15.58
C SER A 619 23.69 -0.34 -14.07
N PRO A 620 24.81 -0.68 -13.40
CA PRO A 620 24.91 -0.42 -11.97
C PRO A 620 24.61 1.07 -11.80
N ARG A 621 23.59 1.40 -11.01
CA ARG A 621 23.33 2.79 -10.63
C ARG A 621 24.66 3.35 -10.11
N PRO A 622 25.10 4.57 -10.47
CA PRO A 622 26.34 5.12 -9.95
C PRO A 622 26.22 5.13 -8.41
N GLY A 623 26.98 4.23 -7.76
CA GLY A 623 26.74 3.76 -6.39
C GLY A 623 26.93 2.24 -6.21
N MET A 624 26.91 1.45 -7.28
CA MET A 624 27.35 0.05 -7.28
C MET A 624 28.69 -0.10 -8.01
N GLU A 625 29.78 0.27 -7.33
CA GLU A 625 31.07 -0.38 -7.55
C GLU A 625 31.24 -1.39 -6.42
N THR A 626 30.91 -2.65 -6.70
CA THR A 626 31.42 -3.78 -5.93
C THR A 626 32.93 -3.89 -6.20
N PRO A 627 33.79 -4.01 -5.17
CA PRO A 627 35.18 -4.39 -5.37
C PRO A 627 35.24 -5.75 -6.10
N PRO A 628 36.25 -5.99 -6.97
CA PRO A 628 36.38 -7.27 -7.66
C PRO A 628 36.52 -8.40 -6.63
N GLU A 629 35.69 -9.43 -6.79
CA GLU A 629 35.77 -10.66 -6.02
C GLU A 629 37.13 -11.31 -6.29
N THR A 630 37.90 -11.51 -5.22
CA THR A 630 39.12 -12.30 -5.24
C THR A 630 38.79 -13.75 -5.57
N GLU A 631 39.47 -14.27 -6.58
CA GLU A 631 39.49 -15.69 -6.97
C GLU A 631 39.78 -16.59 -5.76
N SER A 632 38.92 -17.60 -5.55
CA SER A 632 39.35 -18.84 -4.95
C SER A 632 38.85 -19.99 -5.82
N GLU A 633 39.82 -20.63 -6.45
CA GLU A 633 39.72 -21.80 -7.31
C GLU A 633 38.91 -22.95 -6.68
N GLY A 634 38.27 -23.74 -7.57
CA GLY A 634 38.16 -25.18 -7.36
C GLY A 634 36.75 -25.77 -7.40
N GLY A 635 36.39 -26.31 -8.57
CA GLY A 635 36.05 -27.73 -8.58
C GLY A 635 34.66 -28.18 -9.07
N VAL A 636 34.62 -28.45 -10.37
CA VAL A 636 33.98 -29.61 -11.02
C VAL A 636 32.46 -29.66 -11.19
N ALA A 637 32.10 -29.79 -12.47
CA ALA A 637 30.80 -30.01 -13.07
C ALA A 637 30.23 -31.42 -12.84
N SER A 638 28.91 -31.54 -12.98
CA SER A 638 28.30 -32.66 -13.70
C SER A 638 26.92 -32.26 -14.22
N GLU A 639 26.77 -32.43 -15.53
CA GLU A 639 25.55 -32.42 -16.33
C GLU A 639 24.56 -33.51 -15.87
N ASP A 640 23.27 -33.29 -16.08
CA ASP A 640 22.45 -34.13 -16.97
C ASP A 640 20.93 -33.92 -16.75
N GLY A 641 20.20 -33.79 -17.87
CA GLY A 641 19.18 -34.79 -18.19
C GLY A 641 17.70 -34.38 -18.09
N ASP A 642 17.15 -34.06 -19.26
CA ASP A 642 15.74 -34.05 -19.68
C ASP A 642 14.84 -35.17 -19.15
N GLY A 643 13.51 -34.98 -19.23
CA GLY A 643 12.58 -36.11 -19.35
C GLY A 643 11.10 -35.84 -19.11
N ASP A 644 10.36 -35.65 -20.22
CA ASP A 644 8.92 -35.41 -20.40
C ASP A 644 8.01 -36.66 -20.23
N THR A 645 6.69 -36.45 -20.39
CA THR A 645 5.52 -37.36 -20.62
C THR A 645 4.68 -37.70 -19.37
N GLY A 646 3.35 -37.48 -19.28
CA GLY A 646 2.23 -37.73 -20.21
C GLY A 646 1.78 -39.20 -20.03
N SER A 647 0.53 -39.64 -19.78
CA SER A 647 -0.83 -39.15 -20.02
C SER A 647 -1.88 -40.06 -19.32
N GLU A 648 -3.12 -39.54 -19.17
CA GLU A 648 -4.46 -40.18 -19.34
C GLU A 648 -4.89 -41.45 -18.54
N ALA A 649 -5.95 -41.35 -17.71
CA ALA A 649 -7.37 -41.75 -17.92
C ALA A 649 -7.64 -43.22 -17.47
N GLU A 650 -8.67 -43.60 -16.69
CA GLU A 650 -10.11 -43.54 -16.93
C GLU A 650 -10.96 -43.87 -15.67
N GLN A 651 -12.07 -43.13 -15.54
CA GLN A 651 -13.48 -43.52 -15.26
C GLN A 651 -13.96 -44.54 -14.19
N ARG A 652 -15.07 -44.08 -13.58
CA ARG A 652 -16.30 -44.76 -13.08
C ARG A 652 -16.29 -45.34 -11.66
N TRP A 653 -17.21 -44.82 -10.82
CA TRP A 653 -18.41 -45.54 -10.35
C TRP A 653 -19.42 -44.58 -9.67
N GLN A 654 -20.70 -44.75 -10.00
CA GLN A 654 -21.87 -44.13 -9.35
C GLN A 654 -22.36 -45.01 -8.20
N GLY A 655 -22.96 -44.40 -7.17
CA GLY A 655 -23.76 -45.11 -6.16
C GLY A 655 -24.22 -44.17 -5.05
N GLY A 656 -25.52 -43.89 -5.00
CA GLY A 656 -26.15 -42.91 -4.12
C GLY A 656 -26.43 -43.38 -2.68
N GLY A 657 -27.00 -42.46 -1.91
CA GLY A 657 -27.50 -42.69 -0.55
C GLY A 657 -27.98 -41.39 0.09
N ASP A 658 -29.27 -41.11 -0.08
CA ASP A 658 -30.02 -39.97 0.46
C ASP A 658 -30.47 -40.24 1.92
N GLY A 659 -30.75 -39.18 2.68
CA GLY A 659 -31.54 -39.27 3.91
C GLY A 659 -31.03 -38.47 5.10
N THR A 660 -31.23 -37.14 5.11
CA THR A 660 -31.72 -36.33 6.26
C THR A 660 -31.76 -34.84 5.91
N GLN A 661 -32.74 -34.43 5.09
CA GLN A 661 -33.10 -33.02 4.89
C GLN A 661 -34.62 -32.87 4.99
N SER A 662 -35.13 -32.41 6.13
CA SER A 662 -36.53 -31.92 6.17
C SER A 662 -36.85 -30.90 7.26
N VAL A 663 -35.87 -30.35 8.00
CA VAL A 663 -36.16 -29.33 9.04
C VAL A 663 -35.48 -27.98 8.77
N GLU A 664 -34.49 -27.93 7.86
CA GLU A 664 -33.71 -26.71 7.57
C GLU A 664 -34.22 -25.92 6.34
N ARG A 665 -35.22 -26.46 5.63
CA ARG A 665 -35.72 -25.91 4.36
C ARG A 665 -36.80 -24.83 4.54
N GLU A 666 -37.43 -24.73 5.72
CA GLU A 666 -38.48 -23.75 5.99
C GLU A 666 -37.97 -22.40 6.54
N ARG A 667 -36.71 -22.30 6.97
CA ARG A 667 -36.11 -21.00 7.38
C ARG A 667 -35.38 -20.28 6.24
N ARG A 668 -34.90 -20.99 5.21
CA ARG A 668 -34.22 -20.39 4.04
C ARG A 668 -35.17 -19.76 3.03
N SER A 669 -36.42 -20.23 2.94
CA SER A 669 -37.38 -19.70 1.97
C SER A 669 -37.89 -18.28 2.30
N VAL A 670 -37.79 -17.83 3.55
CA VAL A 670 -38.24 -16.48 3.96
C VAL A 670 -37.16 -15.42 3.71
N GLU A 671 -35.87 -15.77 3.82
CA GLU A 671 -34.76 -14.86 3.50
C GLU A 671 -34.52 -14.72 1.98
N GLU A 672 -34.67 -15.80 1.21
CA GLU A 672 -34.53 -15.76 -0.25
C GLU A 672 -35.65 -14.96 -0.93
N VAL A 673 -36.89 -15.02 -0.42
CA VAL A 673 -38.02 -14.21 -0.91
C VAL A 673 -37.86 -12.72 -0.56
N PHE A 674 -37.18 -12.40 0.55
CA PHE A 674 -36.88 -11.01 0.94
C PHE A 674 -35.74 -10.40 0.09
N ILE A 675 -34.78 -11.22 -0.34
CA ILE A 675 -33.67 -10.82 -1.22
C ILE A 675 -34.14 -10.65 -2.66
N SER A 676 -35.05 -11.49 -3.15
CA SER A 676 -35.59 -11.36 -4.52
C SER A 676 -36.50 -10.13 -4.68
N GLN A 677 -37.35 -9.82 -3.69
CA GLN A 677 -38.19 -8.60 -3.72
C GLN A 677 -37.38 -7.30 -3.61
N ALA A 678 -36.19 -7.33 -3.00
CA ALA A 678 -35.28 -6.19 -2.96
C ALA A 678 -34.53 -5.95 -4.29
N LEU A 679 -34.50 -6.95 -5.18
CA LEU A 679 -33.85 -6.88 -6.50
C LEU A 679 -34.83 -6.53 -7.63
N GLU A 680 -36.13 -6.77 -7.47
CA GLU A 680 -37.16 -6.40 -8.45
C GLU A 680 -37.51 -4.90 -8.48
N GLY A 681 -37.09 -4.13 -7.46
CA GLY A 681 -37.33 -2.68 -7.39
C GLY A 681 -36.29 -1.79 -8.07
N VAL A 682 -35.32 -2.37 -8.78
CA VAL A 682 -34.34 -1.65 -9.60
C VAL A 682 -34.67 -1.94 -11.06
N GLU A 683 -35.65 -1.22 -11.59
CA GLU A 683 -35.83 -1.14 -13.05
C GLU A 683 -34.58 -0.47 -13.64
N LEU A 684 -33.72 -1.30 -14.24
CA LEU A 684 -32.68 -0.89 -15.17
C LEU A 684 -33.33 -0.90 -16.56
N ASP A 685 -33.79 0.28 -16.99
CA ASP A 685 -33.90 0.65 -18.41
C ASP A 685 -32.95 1.84 -18.66
#